data_AF-A0A1G0YWY9-F1
#
_entry.id   AF-A0A1G0YWY9-F1
#
_cell.length_a   1.000
_cell.length_b   1.000
_cell.length_c   1.000
_cell.angle_alpha   90.00
_cell.angle_beta   90.00
_cell.angle_gamma   90.00
#
_symmetry.space_group_name_H-M   'P 1'
#
loop_
_entity.id
_entity.type
_entity.pdbx_description
1 polymer ?
#
loop_
_entity_poly.entity_id
_entity_poly.type
_entity_poly.pdbx_seq_one_letter_code
_entity_poly.pdbx_strand_id
1 'polypeptide(L)'
;MSAIEIKENFYWTGLIDRDIKSVDLIFNPVNGVTYNSYLLKSPGANVLFDAPPFRCFDEFIGNINSVCAVTELKYVIITHVSPDNAASIEKITSLAPQAKLMASANALAFLKDFSGREFDCVSVADGQLLKLEGNKIKFLDVPFAGWPDTIFVHIDKINVLLSGLSFGAYFGGKAGDDGFQDAYREYFQKLLLTYKSYIRYALNRIKPFDINVICPLFGPVLDEDAQKYTGLYEEWSSAALKREKALAVIVYASAYGHTRELAGKITEGVKLETDAEIKTYDIMSSDPSQVLRDMEEADGILPGSPTVNGDALPEIMRLLMQMNSIAHGGKAAGAFGSYVWSGEAPDMLMSRLNMLKMDTVEPALKMKQQGPADFEQALDYGKRFGRKLNEVWKKRSRAVSGKTRWLCTVCGEVFDGALPPDKCPVCNAGKEAFVEYSQGMLTFRDNKKLKTVIIGSGAAAIAAAEAIRARNRRASIDIYTRENIMPYYRPLLTKGLAEKVNSAEYFIKPPHFFEEKKINIHAGSEVSSIDAADKKIVLSDGSSVEFDKLLITAGARCFIPPFQGALLPEVIALREQSDFDSLMKIISGGPKKAVIIGGGLLGLETAYSLFMMKHEVTVLEACPVILPRQLDKDGAAILEASIEENSNVILRKNIFVDEILGTDKVIGVKTRMNEIIPCDLVIISAGIRSNFELAKNAGLDVDRAVTVNEKMLTSHPDIYAAGDCASFNSRIDGVWETAIEQGKVAGANMTGDDVSYKNKIFGATFNAFGTGLFSIGELGTDEKAEYLNVSFKNDLKKIYRKFFFKKRILSGGILLGDLSTTASLLHGVVNGFDVEKAEDCKLL
;
A
#
# COMPACT_ATOMS: atom_id res chain seq x y z
N MET A 1 23.92 -0.82 -38.06
CA MET A 1 24.53 -2.18 -38.03
C MET A 1 23.50 -3.17 -38.58
N SER A 2 23.75 -4.49 -38.57
CA SER A 2 22.68 -5.48 -38.72
C SER A 2 22.31 -6.04 -37.33
N ALA A 3 21.13 -6.63 -37.17
CA ALA A 3 20.75 -7.28 -35.93
C ALA A 3 21.76 -8.39 -35.53
N ILE A 4 21.92 -8.61 -34.24
CA ILE A 4 22.86 -9.60 -33.68
C ILE A 4 22.07 -10.69 -32.98
N GLU A 5 22.29 -11.96 -33.34
CA GLU A 5 21.66 -13.09 -32.66
C GLU A 5 22.34 -13.35 -31.31
N ILE A 6 21.58 -13.26 -30.22
CA ILE A 6 22.07 -13.49 -28.83
C ILE A 6 21.86 -14.96 -28.43
N LYS A 7 20.68 -15.49 -28.76
CA LYS A 7 20.26 -16.88 -28.59
C LYS A 7 19.50 -17.30 -29.84
N GLU A 8 19.32 -18.61 -30.00
CA GLU A 8 18.55 -19.16 -31.12
C GLU A 8 17.18 -18.45 -31.24
N ASN A 9 16.96 -17.81 -32.39
CA ASN A 9 15.74 -17.04 -32.71
C ASN A 9 15.48 -15.79 -31.83
N PHE A 10 16.47 -15.32 -31.07
CA PHE A 10 16.37 -14.12 -30.23
C PHE A 10 17.51 -13.13 -30.53
N TYR A 11 17.13 -11.97 -31.04
CA TYR A 11 18.05 -11.00 -31.65
C TYR A 11 18.07 -9.70 -30.86
N TRP A 12 19.24 -9.08 -30.75
CA TRP A 12 19.39 -7.67 -30.45
C TRP A 12 19.16 -6.84 -31.71
N THR A 13 18.19 -5.93 -31.65
CA THR A 13 17.83 -5.00 -32.72
C THR A 13 18.09 -3.54 -32.36
N GLY A 14 18.74 -3.29 -31.22
CA GLY A 14 19.15 -1.97 -30.74
C GLY A 14 20.30 -1.34 -31.54
N LEU A 15 20.90 -0.29 -30.98
CA LEU A 15 22.03 0.45 -31.59
C LEU A 15 22.88 1.15 -30.53
N ILE A 16 24.02 1.69 -30.96
CA ILE A 16 24.90 2.51 -30.13
C ILE A 16 24.87 3.95 -30.63
N ASP A 17 24.35 4.86 -29.81
CA ASP A 17 24.43 6.31 -30.05
C ASP A 17 25.77 6.82 -29.54
N ARG A 18 26.69 7.13 -30.47
CA ARG A 18 28.02 7.66 -30.16
C ARG A 18 28.06 9.18 -30.06
N ASP A 19 27.01 9.86 -30.51
CA ASP A 19 26.96 11.32 -30.59
C ASP A 19 26.41 11.94 -29.30
N ILE A 20 25.79 11.13 -28.44
CA ILE A 20 25.28 11.56 -27.16
C ILE A 20 26.40 12.01 -26.20
N LYS A 21 26.28 13.24 -25.70
CA LYS A 21 27.25 13.86 -24.79
C LYS A 21 26.87 13.72 -23.33
N SER A 22 25.56 13.69 -23.04
CA SER A 22 25.03 13.54 -21.68
C SER A 22 23.65 12.89 -21.73
N VAL A 23 23.32 12.14 -20.68
CA VAL A 23 21.97 11.60 -20.44
C VAL A 23 21.41 12.24 -19.18
N ASP A 24 20.17 12.73 -19.27
CA ASP A 24 19.44 13.42 -18.19
C ASP A 24 20.24 14.55 -17.50
N LEU A 25 21.23 15.10 -18.22
CA LEU A 25 22.18 16.11 -17.76
C LEU A 25 23.08 15.70 -16.58
N ILE A 26 22.95 14.48 -16.05
CA ILE A 26 23.65 14.01 -14.84
C ILE A 26 24.57 12.81 -15.08
N PHE A 27 24.49 12.21 -16.27
CA PHE A 27 25.37 11.11 -16.71
C PHE A 27 26.28 11.57 -17.84
N ASN A 28 27.53 11.12 -17.77
CA ASN A 28 28.53 11.28 -18.82
C ASN A 28 28.82 9.90 -19.41
N PRO A 29 28.21 9.53 -20.55
CA PRO A 29 28.37 8.20 -21.12
C PRO A 29 29.81 7.91 -21.53
N VAL A 30 30.24 6.67 -21.33
CA VAL A 30 31.57 6.19 -21.78
C VAL A 30 31.39 5.45 -23.10
N ASN A 31 32.10 5.90 -24.15
CA ASN A 31 32.01 5.37 -25.52
C ASN A 31 30.62 5.44 -26.17
N GLY A 32 29.74 6.32 -25.68
CA GLY A 32 28.35 6.48 -26.15
C GLY A 32 27.34 5.73 -25.28
N VAL A 33 26.11 5.58 -25.77
CA VAL A 33 25.03 4.84 -25.09
C VAL A 33 24.47 3.78 -26.01
N THR A 34 24.41 2.55 -25.51
CA THR A 34 23.67 1.49 -26.18
C THR A 34 22.20 1.62 -25.82
N TYR A 35 21.32 1.75 -26.82
CA TYR A 35 19.87 1.71 -26.69
C TYR A 35 19.36 0.37 -27.18
N ASN A 36 18.88 -0.45 -26.24
CA ASN A 36 18.54 -1.83 -26.54
C ASN A 36 17.08 -1.98 -26.93
N SER A 37 16.88 -2.84 -27.92
CA SER A 37 15.60 -3.42 -28.29
C SER A 37 15.89 -4.85 -28.73
N TYR A 38 14.92 -5.74 -28.53
CA TYR A 38 15.09 -7.17 -28.77
C TYR A 38 13.96 -7.72 -29.59
N LEU A 39 14.24 -8.74 -30.41
CA LEU A 39 13.25 -9.39 -31.26
C LEU A 39 13.30 -10.91 -31.06
N LEU A 40 12.18 -11.48 -30.63
CA LEU A 40 11.98 -12.93 -30.57
C LEU A 40 11.20 -13.37 -31.80
N LYS A 41 11.81 -14.24 -32.62
CA LYS A 41 11.09 -14.97 -33.66
C LYS A 41 10.40 -16.17 -33.05
N SER A 42 9.09 -16.24 -33.26
CA SER A 42 8.27 -17.39 -32.86
C SER A 42 7.34 -17.74 -34.01
N PRO A 43 7.09 -19.03 -34.30
CA PRO A 43 6.13 -19.43 -35.32
C PRO A 43 4.79 -18.70 -35.12
N GLY A 44 4.37 -17.96 -36.16
CA GLY A 44 3.12 -17.20 -36.17
C GLY A 44 3.01 -16.02 -35.18
N ALA A 45 4.12 -15.60 -34.53
CA ALA A 45 4.09 -14.56 -33.51
C ALA A 45 5.47 -13.91 -33.24
N ASN A 46 5.99 -13.08 -34.14
CA ASN A 46 7.18 -12.30 -33.85
C ASN A 46 6.89 -11.24 -32.76
N VAL A 47 7.80 -11.11 -31.78
CA VAL A 47 7.65 -10.23 -30.62
C VAL A 47 8.81 -9.26 -30.55
N LEU A 48 8.51 -7.97 -30.58
CA LEU A 48 9.47 -6.90 -30.36
C LEU A 48 9.40 -6.47 -28.89
N PHE A 49 10.57 -6.20 -28.29
CA PHE A 49 10.70 -5.68 -26.95
C PHE A 49 11.41 -4.33 -26.99
N ASP A 50 10.76 -3.33 -26.39
CA ASP A 50 11.23 -1.95 -26.24
C ASP A 50 11.58 -1.25 -27.56
N ALA A 51 11.86 0.05 -27.45
CA ALA A 51 12.26 0.90 -28.57
C ALA A 51 13.30 1.93 -28.10
N PRO A 52 14.25 2.32 -28.97
CA PRO A 52 15.22 3.36 -28.66
C PRO A 52 14.59 4.77 -28.80
N PRO A 53 15.33 5.83 -28.44
CA PRO A 53 14.90 7.19 -28.69
C PRO A 53 14.62 7.48 -30.16
N PHE A 54 13.67 8.38 -30.45
CA PHE A 54 13.19 8.63 -31.81
C PHE A 54 14.28 9.09 -32.80
N ARG A 55 15.31 9.79 -32.32
CA ARG A 55 16.45 10.20 -33.17
C ARG A 55 17.22 9.01 -33.78
N CYS A 56 17.07 7.83 -33.19
CA CYS A 56 17.73 6.60 -33.65
C CYS A 56 16.79 5.68 -34.45
N PHE A 57 15.58 6.15 -34.79
CA PHE A 57 14.50 5.32 -35.32
C PHE A 57 14.81 4.66 -36.66
N ASP A 58 15.45 5.39 -37.59
CA ASP A 58 15.69 4.88 -38.95
C ASP A 58 16.67 3.70 -38.96
N GLU A 59 17.77 3.78 -38.19
CA GLU A 59 18.70 2.67 -38.02
C GLU A 59 18.04 1.49 -37.31
N PHE A 60 17.25 1.78 -36.27
CA PHE A 60 16.50 0.78 -35.52
C PHE A 60 15.53 -0.04 -36.39
N ILE A 61 14.76 0.62 -37.25
CA ILE A 61 13.87 -0.06 -38.19
C ILE A 61 14.66 -0.87 -39.23
N GLY A 62 15.81 -0.37 -39.66
CA GLY A 62 16.75 -1.15 -40.49
C GLY A 62 17.17 -2.46 -39.83
N ASN A 63 17.47 -2.43 -38.52
CA ASN A 63 17.85 -3.62 -37.77
C ASN A 63 16.70 -4.63 -37.66
N ILE A 64 15.47 -4.18 -37.38
CA ILE A 64 14.29 -5.07 -37.36
C ILE A 64 14.11 -5.75 -38.73
N ASN A 65 14.11 -4.94 -39.81
CA ASN A 65 13.91 -5.43 -41.18
C ASN A 65 15.02 -6.39 -41.66
N SER A 66 16.19 -6.39 -41.02
CA SER A 66 17.24 -7.39 -41.30
C SER A 66 16.88 -8.80 -40.80
N VAL A 67 15.86 -8.93 -39.93
CA VAL A 67 15.43 -10.20 -39.30
C VAL A 67 14.01 -10.62 -39.71
N CYS A 68 13.09 -9.67 -39.77
CA CYS A 68 11.71 -9.85 -40.25
C CYS A 68 11.11 -8.51 -40.69
N ALA A 69 10.07 -8.52 -41.54
CA ALA A 69 9.37 -7.28 -41.85
C ALA A 69 8.66 -6.74 -40.60
N VAL A 70 8.68 -5.41 -40.39
CA VAL A 70 7.98 -4.78 -39.25
C VAL A 70 6.49 -5.11 -39.22
N THR A 71 5.87 -5.33 -40.38
CA THR A 71 4.46 -5.76 -40.52
C THR A 71 4.21 -7.22 -40.11
N GLU A 72 5.24 -8.01 -39.86
CA GLU A 72 5.12 -9.39 -39.32
C GLU A 72 5.10 -9.42 -37.79
N LEU A 73 5.30 -8.28 -37.12
CA LEU A 73 5.20 -8.19 -35.67
C LEU A 73 3.77 -8.48 -35.23
N LYS A 74 3.64 -9.34 -34.22
CA LYS A 74 2.35 -9.66 -33.58
C LYS A 74 2.23 -9.02 -32.20
N TYR A 75 3.35 -8.83 -31.51
CA TYR A 75 3.38 -8.21 -30.19
C TYR A 75 4.51 -7.19 -30.13
N VAL A 76 4.22 -6.06 -29.48
CA VAL A 76 5.22 -5.05 -29.08
C VAL A 76 5.11 -4.94 -27.58
N ILE A 77 6.12 -5.41 -26.86
CA ILE A 77 6.16 -5.44 -25.40
C ILE A 77 7.08 -4.32 -24.92
N ILE A 78 6.58 -3.43 -24.08
CA ILE A 78 7.36 -2.30 -23.54
C ILE A 78 7.60 -2.54 -22.06
N THR A 79 8.87 -2.57 -21.66
CA THR A 79 9.29 -2.72 -20.27
C THR A 79 9.34 -1.39 -19.53
N HIS A 80 9.50 -0.29 -20.25
CA HIS A 80 9.51 1.07 -19.71
C HIS A 80 9.25 2.15 -20.79
N VAL A 81 8.50 3.19 -20.44
CA VAL A 81 8.21 4.35 -21.29
C VAL A 81 8.83 5.63 -20.71
N SER A 82 9.56 6.33 -21.57
CA SER A 82 10.17 7.63 -21.30
C SER A 82 9.83 8.63 -22.42
N PRO A 83 9.97 9.95 -22.17
CA PRO A 83 9.66 10.97 -23.19
C PRO A 83 10.44 10.80 -24.50
N ASP A 84 11.65 10.25 -24.46
CA ASP A 84 12.53 10.10 -25.62
C ASP A 84 12.20 8.87 -26.48
N ASN A 85 11.67 7.77 -25.90
CA ASN A 85 11.29 6.56 -26.64
C ASN A 85 9.80 6.51 -27.04
N ALA A 86 8.92 7.31 -26.42
CA ALA A 86 7.49 7.32 -26.69
C ALA A 86 7.14 7.50 -28.19
N ALA A 87 7.84 8.42 -28.87
CA ALA A 87 7.63 8.67 -30.30
C ALA A 87 8.07 7.48 -31.20
N SER A 88 9.09 6.72 -30.79
CA SER A 88 9.46 5.48 -31.48
C SER A 88 8.37 4.41 -31.32
N ILE A 89 7.83 4.25 -30.12
CA ILE A 89 6.75 3.29 -29.83
C ILE A 89 5.50 3.65 -30.66
N GLU A 90 5.14 4.92 -30.70
CA GLU A 90 4.05 5.42 -31.56
C GLU A 90 4.28 5.09 -33.04
N LYS A 91 5.51 5.32 -33.53
CA LYS A 91 5.83 5.05 -34.93
C LYS A 91 5.82 3.55 -35.26
N ILE A 92 6.30 2.69 -34.36
CA ILE A 92 6.26 1.22 -34.54
C ILE A 92 4.82 0.75 -34.62
N THR A 93 3.97 1.16 -33.68
CA THR A 93 2.55 0.76 -33.66
C THR A 93 1.80 1.25 -34.90
N SER A 94 2.21 2.38 -35.48
CA SER A 94 1.68 2.85 -36.77
C SER A 94 2.16 2.03 -37.98
N LEU A 95 3.40 1.53 -37.96
CA LEU A 95 3.95 0.67 -39.02
C LEU A 95 3.48 -0.78 -38.93
N ALA A 96 3.11 -1.22 -37.73
CA ALA A 96 2.62 -2.55 -37.41
C ALA A 96 1.27 -2.48 -36.68
N PRO A 97 0.20 -1.95 -37.32
CA PRO A 97 -1.10 -1.73 -36.66
C PRO A 97 -1.78 -3.03 -36.21
N GLN A 98 -1.38 -4.18 -36.78
CA GLN A 98 -1.84 -5.51 -36.36
C GLN A 98 -1.17 -6.02 -35.07
N ALA A 99 -0.04 -5.43 -34.66
CA ALA A 99 0.70 -5.87 -33.50
C ALA A 99 0.03 -5.36 -32.22
N LYS A 100 -0.15 -6.24 -31.23
CA LYS A 100 -0.70 -5.86 -29.94
C LYS A 100 0.36 -5.21 -29.08
N LEU A 101 0.15 -3.95 -28.70
CA LEU A 101 1.00 -3.25 -27.74
C LEU A 101 0.71 -3.76 -26.31
N MET A 102 1.75 -4.14 -25.56
CA MET A 102 1.63 -4.67 -24.21
C MET A 102 2.63 -4.00 -23.28
N ALA A 103 2.16 -3.46 -22.15
CA ALA A 103 3.01 -2.81 -21.15
C ALA A 103 2.28 -2.77 -19.79
N SER A 104 2.92 -2.29 -18.72
CA SER A 104 2.21 -2.05 -17.45
C SER A 104 1.14 -0.97 -17.61
N ALA A 105 0.16 -0.94 -16.70
CA ALA A 105 -0.87 0.10 -16.69
C ALA A 105 -0.27 1.52 -16.62
N ASN A 106 0.78 1.70 -15.82
CA ASN A 106 1.50 2.97 -15.70
C ASN A 106 2.22 3.33 -17.01
N ALA A 107 2.88 2.38 -17.66
CA ALA A 107 3.56 2.62 -18.94
C ALA A 107 2.55 3.06 -20.03
N LEU A 108 1.38 2.43 -20.09
CA LEU A 108 0.33 2.79 -21.04
C LEU A 108 -0.24 4.18 -20.76
N ALA A 109 -0.40 4.54 -19.48
CA ALA A 109 -0.79 5.90 -19.08
C ALA A 109 0.26 6.93 -19.50
N PHE A 110 1.55 6.68 -19.22
CA PHE A 110 2.64 7.57 -19.62
C PHE A 110 2.74 7.71 -21.14
N LEU A 111 2.61 6.61 -21.88
CA LEU A 111 2.64 6.65 -23.34
C LEU A 111 1.50 7.50 -23.91
N LYS A 112 0.29 7.37 -23.35
CA LYS A 112 -0.85 8.21 -23.70
C LYS A 112 -0.59 9.68 -23.39
N ASP A 113 -0.03 9.99 -22.23
CA ASP A 113 0.28 11.36 -21.81
C ASP A 113 1.36 12.00 -22.69
N PHE A 114 2.42 11.27 -23.03
CA PHE A 114 3.52 11.78 -23.86
C PHE A 114 3.14 11.92 -25.33
N SER A 115 2.33 11.01 -25.87
CA SER A 115 1.91 11.05 -27.29
C SER A 115 0.63 11.85 -27.53
N GLY A 116 -0.18 12.05 -26.50
CA GLY A 116 -1.52 12.64 -26.62
C GLY A 116 -2.52 11.77 -27.39
N ARG A 117 -2.28 10.46 -27.51
CA ARG A 117 -3.10 9.52 -28.31
C ARG A 117 -3.48 8.26 -27.56
N GLU A 118 -4.58 7.66 -27.99
CA GLU A 118 -5.01 6.32 -27.55
C GLU A 118 -4.34 5.24 -28.42
N PHE A 119 -3.97 4.12 -27.80
CA PHE A 119 -3.36 2.98 -28.48
C PHE A 119 -4.22 1.73 -28.30
N ASP A 120 -4.25 0.85 -29.31
CA ASP A 120 -4.78 -0.50 -29.12
C ASP A 120 -3.77 -1.34 -28.31
N CYS A 121 -3.97 -1.36 -27.00
CA CYS A 121 -3.01 -1.90 -26.04
C CYS A 121 -3.65 -2.86 -25.04
N VAL A 122 -2.82 -3.65 -24.38
CA VAL A 122 -3.18 -4.54 -23.27
C VAL A 122 -2.25 -4.25 -22.10
N SER A 123 -2.84 -3.90 -20.97
CA SER A 123 -2.10 -3.85 -19.71
C SER A 123 -1.73 -5.27 -19.29
N VAL A 124 -0.46 -5.50 -18.93
CA VAL A 124 -0.01 -6.78 -18.38
C VAL A 124 -0.08 -6.78 -16.86
N ALA A 125 -0.65 -7.84 -16.30
CA ALA A 125 -0.73 -8.07 -14.87
C ALA A 125 0.51 -8.82 -14.35
N ASP A 126 0.79 -8.68 -13.07
CA ASP A 126 1.88 -9.38 -12.42
C ASP A 126 1.74 -10.91 -12.53
N GLY A 127 2.81 -11.58 -12.93
CA GLY A 127 2.85 -13.03 -13.12
C GLY A 127 2.08 -13.53 -14.36
N GLN A 128 1.49 -12.64 -15.15
CA GLN A 128 0.77 -13.01 -16.38
C GLN A 128 1.71 -13.76 -17.34
N LEU A 129 1.15 -14.75 -18.04
CA LEU A 129 1.86 -15.55 -19.03
C LEU A 129 1.31 -15.27 -20.43
N LEU A 130 2.19 -14.88 -21.35
CA LEU A 130 1.94 -14.94 -22.78
C LEU A 130 2.53 -16.23 -23.33
N LYS A 131 1.65 -17.15 -23.75
CA LYS A 131 2.04 -18.43 -24.35
C LYS A 131 2.23 -18.24 -25.85
N LEU A 132 3.44 -18.54 -26.33
CA LEU A 132 3.78 -18.58 -27.75
C LEU A 132 4.09 -20.02 -28.15
N GLU A 133 4.11 -20.29 -29.45
CA GLU A 133 4.50 -21.60 -29.94
C GLU A 133 5.99 -21.84 -29.66
N GLY A 134 6.27 -22.69 -28.67
CA GLY A 134 7.63 -23.04 -28.26
C GLY A 134 8.25 -22.15 -27.17
N ASN A 135 7.62 -21.03 -26.78
CA ASN A 135 8.12 -20.14 -25.71
C ASN A 135 6.99 -19.70 -24.77
N LYS A 136 7.35 -19.39 -23.51
CA LYS A 136 6.47 -18.71 -22.57
C LYS A 136 7.15 -17.44 -22.11
N ILE A 137 6.41 -16.34 -22.18
CA ILE A 137 6.85 -15.04 -21.71
C ILE A 137 6.08 -14.75 -20.42
N LYS A 138 6.81 -14.50 -19.33
CA LYS A 138 6.25 -14.16 -18.03
C LYS A 138 6.54 -12.70 -17.70
N PHE A 139 5.51 -11.96 -17.35
CA PHE A 139 5.62 -10.57 -16.91
C PHE A 139 5.76 -10.51 -15.40
N LEU A 140 6.68 -9.69 -14.90
CA LEU A 140 6.89 -9.47 -13.47
C LEU A 140 6.77 -7.97 -13.22
N ASP A 141 5.81 -7.59 -12.39
CA ASP A 141 5.62 -6.19 -12.02
C ASP A 141 6.65 -5.78 -10.97
N VAL A 142 7.48 -4.79 -11.31
CA VAL A 142 8.60 -4.30 -10.47
C VAL A 142 8.62 -2.77 -10.43
N PRO A 143 7.53 -2.14 -9.95
CA PRO A 143 7.41 -0.70 -9.94
C PRO A 143 8.52 -0.07 -9.09
N PHE A 144 8.97 1.11 -9.52
CA PHE A 144 10.07 1.86 -8.92
C PHE A 144 11.43 1.15 -8.98
N ALA A 145 11.62 0.15 -9.84
CA ALA A 145 12.95 -0.30 -10.26
C ALA A 145 13.60 0.72 -11.23
N GLY A 146 13.64 1.98 -10.82
CA GLY A 146 13.94 3.16 -11.64
C GLY A 146 12.73 4.07 -11.80
N TRP A 147 11.63 3.56 -12.37
CA TRP A 147 10.39 4.32 -12.62
C TRP A 147 9.13 3.53 -12.19
N PRO A 148 7.97 4.20 -11.97
CA PRO A 148 6.75 3.54 -11.50
C PRO A 148 6.15 2.49 -12.45
N ASP A 149 6.56 2.51 -13.72
CA ASP A 149 6.01 1.68 -14.79
C ASP A 149 6.85 0.46 -15.15
N THR A 150 8.04 0.34 -14.57
CA THR A 150 9.03 -0.68 -14.94
C THR A 150 8.49 -2.09 -14.69
N ILE A 151 8.61 -2.95 -15.70
CA ILE A 151 8.35 -4.39 -15.58
C ILE A 151 9.58 -5.19 -16.02
N PHE A 152 9.72 -6.40 -15.50
CA PHE A 152 10.63 -7.39 -16.07
C PHE A 152 9.87 -8.42 -16.91
N VAL A 153 10.57 -8.99 -17.88
CA VAL A 153 10.04 -10.02 -18.74
C VAL A 153 10.99 -11.21 -18.77
N HIS A 154 10.51 -12.39 -18.38
CA HIS A 154 11.28 -13.64 -18.42
C HIS A 154 10.81 -14.51 -19.59
N ILE A 155 11.76 -15.05 -20.37
CA ILE A 155 11.49 -15.97 -21.48
C ILE A 155 11.98 -17.36 -21.10
N ASP A 156 11.04 -18.23 -20.70
CA ASP A 156 11.32 -19.46 -19.95
C ASP A 156 12.25 -20.47 -20.67
N LYS A 157 12.16 -20.61 -22.00
CA LYS A 157 12.92 -21.66 -22.72
C LYS A 157 14.37 -21.27 -22.99
N ILE A 158 14.63 -19.97 -23.16
CA ILE A 158 15.96 -19.46 -23.52
C ILE A 158 16.68 -18.81 -22.32
N ASN A 159 16.05 -18.83 -21.13
CA ASN A 159 16.61 -18.32 -19.87
C ASN A 159 17.07 -16.86 -19.95
N VAL A 160 16.26 -16.03 -20.62
CA VAL A 160 16.51 -14.60 -20.83
C VAL A 160 15.63 -13.78 -19.89
N LEU A 161 16.24 -12.79 -19.24
CA LEU A 161 15.54 -11.74 -18.50
C LEU A 161 15.69 -10.41 -19.26
N LEU A 162 14.59 -9.82 -19.72
CA LEU A 162 14.55 -8.41 -20.08
C LEU A 162 14.26 -7.61 -18.82
N SER A 163 15.16 -6.70 -18.47
CA SER A 163 15.17 -6.05 -17.15
C SER A 163 14.81 -4.57 -17.18
N GLY A 164 14.39 -4.03 -18.33
CA GLY A 164 14.07 -2.61 -18.48
C GLY A 164 15.22 -1.72 -17.99
N LEU A 165 14.91 -0.77 -17.11
CA LEU A 165 15.91 0.13 -16.51
C LEU A 165 16.93 -0.57 -15.60
N SER A 166 16.63 -1.76 -15.08
CA SER A 166 17.54 -2.46 -14.18
C SER A 166 18.65 -3.19 -14.92
N PHE A 167 19.79 -3.37 -14.25
CA PHE A 167 21.01 -3.98 -14.81
C PHE A 167 21.58 -3.25 -16.03
N GLY A 168 21.25 -1.97 -16.22
CA GLY A 168 21.76 -1.15 -17.30
C GLY A 168 23.06 -0.41 -16.98
N ALA A 169 23.61 0.24 -18.01
CA ALA A 169 24.68 1.23 -17.92
C ALA A 169 24.59 2.22 -19.10
N TYR A 170 24.95 3.48 -18.89
CA TYR A 170 25.19 4.41 -20.00
C TYR A 170 26.59 4.21 -20.59
N PHE A 171 26.73 3.11 -21.33
CA PHE A 171 27.99 2.63 -21.89
C PHE A 171 27.80 2.12 -23.33
N GLY A 172 28.72 2.48 -24.22
CA GLY A 172 28.75 2.05 -25.61
C GLY A 172 29.84 1.01 -25.86
N GLY A 173 29.53 -0.27 -25.69
CA GLY A 173 30.49 -1.36 -25.84
C GLY A 173 30.00 -2.66 -25.22
N LYS A 174 30.93 -3.57 -24.88
CA LYS A 174 30.67 -4.85 -24.22
C LYS A 174 30.93 -4.78 -22.72
N ALA A 175 30.33 -5.70 -21.95
CA ALA A 175 30.50 -5.75 -20.49
C ALA A 175 31.95 -6.05 -20.03
N GLY A 176 32.81 -6.56 -20.92
CA GLY A 176 34.23 -6.79 -20.66
C GLY A 176 35.16 -5.62 -21.01
N ASP A 177 34.64 -4.56 -21.64
CA ASP A 177 35.47 -3.44 -22.09
C ASP A 177 35.87 -2.52 -20.93
N ASP A 178 37.02 -1.86 -21.07
CA ASP A 178 37.54 -0.91 -20.08
C ASP A 178 36.52 0.22 -19.80
N GLY A 179 36.30 0.49 -18.51
CA GLY A 179 35.37 1.52 -18.03
C GLY A 179 33.92 1.07 -17.85
N PHE A 180 33.53 -0.13 -18.30
CA PHE A 180 32.16 -0.62 -18.11
C PHE A 180 31.79 -0.77 -16.63
N GLN A 181 32.67 -1.35 -15.81
CA GLN A 181 32.38 -1.59 -14.38
C GLN A 181 32.09 -0.28 -13.63
N ASP A 182 32.82 0.79 -13.95
CA ASP A 182 32.60 2.11 -13.35
C ASP A 182 31.28 2.72 -13.83
N ALA A 183 30.99 2.65 -15.14
CA ALA A 183 29.72 3.12 -15.70
C ALA A 183 28.51 2.35 -15.15
N TYR A 184 28.65 1.04 -14.94
CA TYR A 184 27.63 0.16 -14.37
C TYR A 184 27.33 0.52 -12.91
N ARG A 185 28.38 0.76 -12.11
CA ARG A 185 28.23 1.20 -10.72
C ARG A 185 27.65 2.61 -10.62
N GLU A 186 28.13 3.54 -11.44
CA GLU A 186 27.62 4.92 -11.48
C GLU A 186 26.12 4.95 -11.85
N TYR A 187 25.72 4.15 -12.84
CA TYR A 187 24.32 3.98 -13.23
C TYR A 187 23.46 3.55 -12.05
N PHE A 188 23.88 2.50 -11.34
CA PHE A 188 23.17 2.04 -10.15
C PHE A 188 23.07 3.13 -9.08
N GLN A 189 24.19 3.78 -8.75
CA GLN A 189 24.26 4.78 -7.68
C GLN A 189 23.36 5.98 -7.96
N LYS A 190 23.41 6.53 -9.17
CA LYS A 190 22.66 7.75 -9.51
C LYS A 190 21.19 7.49 -9.80
N LEU A 191 20.84 6.33 -10.38
CA LEU A 191 19.46 6.05 -10.81
C LEU A 191 18.70 5.12 -9.86
N LEU A 192 19.30 4.03 -9.40
CA LEU A 192 18.58 2.90 -8.79
C LEU A 192 18.76 2.79 -7.28
N LEU A 193 19.85 3.31 -6.71
CA LEU A 193 20.16 3.20 -5.27
C LEU A 193 19.10 3.89 -4.40
N THR A 194 18.53 4.99 -4.88
CA THR A 194 17.38 5.67 -4.28
C THR A 194 16.19 4.74 -4.06
N TYR A 195 16.06 3.72 -4.93
CA TYR A 195 14.98 2.73 -4.91
C TYR A 195 15.44 1.34 -4.42
N LYS A 196 16.52 1.25 -3.65
CA LYS A 196 17.10 -0.04 -3.21
C LYS A 196 16.13 -1.04 -2.56
N SER A 197 15.04 -0.60 -1.93
CA SER A 197 13.99 -1.51 -1.45
C SER A 197 13.24 -2.19 -2.60
N TYR A 198 12.90 -1.43 -3.64
CA TYR A 198 12.26 -1.93 -4.85
C TYR A 198 13.22 -2.76 -5.69
N ILE A 199 14.51 -2.43 -5.71
CA ILE A 199 15.54 -3.28 -6.31
C ILE A 199 15.64 -4.63 -5.59
N ARG A 200 15.67 -4.66 -4.25
CA ARG A 200 15.65 -5.93 -3.49
C ARG A 200 14.38 -6.72 -3.74
N TYR A 201 13.24 -6.04 -3.87
CA TYR A 201 12.00 -6.67 -4.29
C TYR A 201 12.16 -7.31 -5.68
N ALA A 202 12.60 -6.55 -6.69
CA ALA A 202 12.84 -7.04 -8.05
C ALA A 202 13.84 -8.22 -8.10
N LEU A 203 14.93 -8.17 -7.33
CA LEU A 203 15.89 -9.27 -7.19
C LEU A 203 15.24 -10.52 -6.62
N ASN A 204 14.41 -10.39 -5.58
CA ASN A 204 13.67 -11.52 -5.02
C ASN A 204 12.67 -12.12 -6.02
N ARG A 205 12.05 -11.28 -6.85
CA ARG A 205 11.11 -11.72 -7.89
C ARG A 205 11.78 -12.60 -8.95
N ILE A 206 13.06 -12.39 -9.22
CA ILE A 206 13.78 -13.15 -10.25
C ILE A 206 14.51 -14.39 -9.73
N LYS A 207 14.70 -14.54 -8.41
CA LYS A 207 15.36 -15.71 -7.77
C LYS A 207 14.81 -17.09 -8.20
N PRO A 208 13.49 -17.27 -8.46
CA PRO A 208 12.98 -18.58 -8.88
C PRO A 208 13.34 -18.99 -10.32
N PHE A 209 13.86 -18.08 -11.14
CA PHE A 209 14.15 -18.34 -12.54
C PHE A 209 15.62 -18.68 -12.77
N ASP A 210 15.87 -19.59 -13.71
CA ASP A 210 17.21 -19.87 -14.22
C ASP A 210 17.53 -18.82 -15.30
N ILE A 211 18.33 -17.81 -14.94
CA ILE A 211 18.63 -16.66 -15.82
C ILE A 211 20.10 -16.74 -16.23
N ASN A 212 20.32 -16.90 -17.53
CA ASN A 212 21.65 -17.02 -18.12
C ASN A 212 22.06 -15.76 -18.89
N VAL A 213 21.08 -14.95 -19.32
CA VAL A 213 21.33 -13.70 -20.03
C VAL A 213 20.40 -12.61 -19.49
N ILE A 214 20.96 -11.45 -19.16
CA ILE A 214 20.20 -10.26 -18.78
C ILE A 214 20.29 -9.23 -19.90
N CYS A 215 19.13 -8.76 -20.33
CA CYS A 215 18.91 -7.86 -21.46
C CYS A 215 18.36 -6.53 -20.92
N PRO A 216 19.22 -5.58 -20.51
CA PRO A 216 18.79 -4.28 -20.00
C PRO A 216 18.35 -3.35 -21.13
N LEU A 217 17.68 -2.25 -20.81
CA LEU A 217 17.29 -1.21 -21.80
C LEU A 217 18.49 -0.38 -22.27
N PHE A 218 19.51 -0.21 -21.42
CA PHE A 218 20.72 0.55 -21.74
C PHE A 218 21.99 -0.24 -21.42
N GLY A 219 23.01 -0.07 -22.26
CA GLY A 219 24.32 -0.69 -22.07
C GLY A 219 24.41 -2.10 -22.67
N PRO A 220 25.50 -2.84 -22.40
CA PRO A 220 25.72 -4.17 -22.97
C PRO A 220 24.68 -5.20 -22.49
N VAL A 221 24.42 -6.20 -23.35
CA VAL A 221 23.79 -7.45 -22.93
C VAL A 221 24.75 -8.16 -21.97
N LEU A 222 24.21 -8.69 -20.86
CA LEU A 222 24.98 -9.38 -19.83
C LEU A 222 24.81 -10.90 -20.03
N ASP A 223 25.58 -11.45 -20.95
CA ASP A 223 25.59 -12.85 -21.37
C ASP A 223 26.76 -13.66 -20.77
N GLU A 224 27.79 -12.99 -20.26
CA GLU A 224 28.90 -13.58 -19.51
C GLU A 224 28.66 -13.41 -18.00
N ASP A 225 28.21 -14.47 -17.33
CA ASP A 225 27.98 -14.53 -15.88
C ASP A 225 26.90 -13.55 -15.36
N ALA A 226 25.65 -13.78 -15.78
CA ALA A 226 24.49 -13.04 -15.28
C ALA A 226 24.36 -13.03 -13.74
N GLN A 227 24.84 -14.10 -13.07
CA GLN A 227 24.81 -14.22 -11.62
C GLN A 227 25.74 -13.22 -10.93
N LYS A 228 26.92 -12.94 -11.49
CA LYS A 228 27.80 -11.87 -11.01
C LYS A 228 27.07 -10.53 -10.91
N TYR A 229 26.33 -10.15 -11.95
CA TYR A 229 25.65 -8.86 -12.02
C TYR A 229 24.45 -8.76 -11.06
N THR A 230 23.66 -9.83 -10.94
CA THR A 230 22.60 -9.90 -9.91
C THR A 230 23.18 -9.86 -8.49
N GLY A 231 24.33 -10.50 -8.27
CA GLY A 231 25.09 -10.44 -7.02
C GLY A 231 25.55 -9.02 -6.66
N LEU A 232 26.08 -8.26 -7.62
CA LEU A 232 26.47 -6.87 -7.42
C LEU A 232 25.27 -5.98 -7.04
N TYR A 233 24.13 -6.16 -7.71
CA TYR A 233 22.90 -5.43 -7.36
C TYR A 233 22.38 -5.83 -5.97
N GLU A 234 22.42 -7.11 -5.60
CA GLU A 234 22.06 -7.57 -4.25
C GLU A 234 23.00 -6.95 -3.21
N GLU A 235 24.31 -6.90 -3.46
CA GLU A 235 25.30 -6.26 -2.59
C GLU A 235 25.00 -4.76 -2.42
N TRP A 236 24.89 -4.02 -3.51
CA TRP A 236 24.70 -2.57 -3.49
C TRP A 236 23.33 -2.16 -2.93
N SER A 237 22.29 -2.94 -3.19
CA SER A 237 20.94 -2.68 -2.66
C SER A 237 20.77 -3.14 -1.20
N SER A 238 21.51 -4.17 -0.78
CA SER A 238 21.54 -4.68 0.60
C SER A 238 22.49 -3.94 1.51
N ALA A 239 23.26 -2.98 0.98
CA ALA A 239 24.07 -2.06 1.74
C ALA A 239 23.23 -1.06 2.57
N ALA A 240 22.32 -1.58 3.41
CA ALA A 240 22.37 -1.17 4.79
C ALA A 240 23.71 -1.68 5.32
N LEU A 241 24.74 -0.84 5.19
CA LEU A 241 26.05 -1.07 5.76
C LEU A 241 25.89 -1.78 7.10
N LYS A 242 26.32 -3.05 7.18
CA LYS A 242 26.52 -3.79 8.44
C LYS A 242 27.68 -3.14 9.20
N ARG A 243 27.61 -1.83 9.43
CA ARG A 243 28.53 -1.11 10.27
C ARG A 243 28.10 -1.34 11.70
N GLU A 244 29.07 -1.66 12.55
CA GLU A 244 28.86 -1.76 13.99
C GLU A 244 28.61 -0.37 14.60
N LYS A 245 29.04 0.68 13.91
CA LYS A 245 29.04 2.08 14.36
C LYS A 245 28.39 3.01 13.34
N ALA A 246 27.81 4.11 13.82
CA ALA A 246 27.33 5.18 12.94
C ALA A 246 28.51 5.82 12.19
N LEU A 247 28.26 6.33 10.97
CA LEU A 247 29.23 7.15 10.23
C LEU A 247 28.78 8.62 10.20
N ALA A 248 29.65 9.53 10.62
CA ALA A 248 29.48 10.96 10.42
C ALA A 248 30.47 11.49 9.39
N VAL A 249 29.99 12.31 8.46
CA VAL A 249 30.85 13.09 7.55
C VAL A 249 30.78 14.57 7.91
N ILE A 250 31.95 15.12 8.24
CA ILE A 250 32.15 16.55 8.46
C ILE A 250 32.92 17.09 7.25
N VAL A 251 32.28 17.88 6.41
CA VAL A 251 32.92 18.49 5.24
C VAL A 251 32.94 19.99 5.40
N TYR A 252 34.07 20.64 5.19
CA TYR A 252 34.15 22.09 5.29
C TYR A 252 35.04 22.71 4.22
N ALA A 253 34.81 24.00 3.98
CA ALA A 253 35.76 24.88 3.31
C ALA A 253 36.27 25.91 4.35
N SER A 254 37.50 26.39 4.21
CA SER A 254 38.06 27.36 5.17
C SER A 254 39.08 28.28 4.50
N ALA A 255 38.79 29.58 4.43
CA ALA A 255 39.67 30.57 3.83
C ALA A 255 40.90 30.90 4.70
N TYR A 256 40.68 31.12 6.01
CA TYR A 256 41.72 31.58 6.94
C TYR A 256 41.97 30.63 8.12
N GLY A 257 41.49 29.38 8.02
CA GLY A 257 41.67 28.36 9.07
C GLY A 257 40.59 28.34 10.18
N HIS A 258 39.83 29.41 10.41
CA HIS A 258 38.83 29.44 11.48
C HIS A 258 37.70 28.40 11.36
N THR A 259 37.17 28.16 10.15
CA THR A 259 36.16 27.10 9.94
C THR A 259 36.76 25.70 10.12
N ARG A 260 38.06 25.53 9.82
CA ARG A 260 38.81 24.29 10.11
C ARG A 260 38.95 24.06 11.61
N GLU A 261 39.28 25.09 12.39
CA GLU A 261 39.35 25.01 13.85
C GLU A 261 38.00 24.64 14.47
N LEU A 262 36.92 25.26 13.98
CA LEU A 262 35.54 24.89 14.33
C LEU A 262 35.24 23.42 14.05
N ALA A 263 35.57 22.94 12.84
CA ALA A 263 35.36 21.54 12.47
C ALA A 263 36.08 20.59 13.44
N GLY A 264 37.31 20.94 13.85
CA GLY A 264 38.08 20.18 14.85
C GLY A 264 37.37 20.11 16.21
N LYS A 265 36.87 21.25 16.70
CA LYS A 265 36.18 21.33 18.00
C LYS A 265 34.82 20.65 18.00
N ILE A 266 34.07 20.77 16.90
CA ILE A 266 32.84 20.01 16.69
C ILE A 266 33.15 18.50 16.69
N THR A 267 34.21 18.07 15.99
CA THR A 267 34.65 16.67 15.97
C THR A 267 34.96 16.14 17.38
N GLU A 268 35.65 16.93 18.20
CA GLU A 268 35.86 16.61 19.63
C GLU A 268 34.53 16.43 20.37
N GLY A 269 33.59 17.36 20.18
CA GLY A 269 32.27 17.32 20.81
C GLY A 269 31.45 16.08 20.41
N VAL A 270 31.46 15.71 19.12
CA VAL A 270 30.79 14.51 18.62
C VAL A 270 31.34 13.25 19.30
N LYS A 271 32.67 13.12 19.39
CA LYS A 271 33.34 11.96 20.02
C LYS A 271 33.03 11.79 21.51
N LEU A 272 32.62 12.85 22.20
CA LEU A 272 32.24 12.76 23.61
C LEU A 272 30.87 12.10 23.83
N GLU A 273 30.01 12.07 22.81
CA GLU A 273 28.63 11.59 22.94
C GLU A 273 28.37 10.30 22.15
N THR A 274 29.22 9.96 21.17
CA THR A 274 29.06 8.78 20.31
C THR A 274 30.39 8.10 20.01
N ASP A 275 30.35 6.79 19.78
CA ASP A 275 31.47 5.98 19.30
C ASP A 275 31.54 5.90 17.77
N ALA A 276 30.77 6.76 17.07
CA ALA A 276 30.70 6.84 15.62
C ALA A 276 32.08 6.97 14.94
N GLU A 277 32.19 6.38 13.75
CA GLU A 277 33.27 6.70 12.83
C GLU A 277 33.04 8.11 12.27
N ILE A 278 34.09 8.95 12.27
CA ILE A 278 34.00 10.33 11.79
C ILE A 278 35.02 10.52 10.67
N LYS A 279 34.54 10.86 9.49
CA LYS A 279 35.37 11.30 8.36
C LYS A 279 35.29 12.81 8.23
N THR A 280 36.45 13.46 8.16
CA THR A 280 36.54 14.92 8.06
C THR A 280 37.24 15.31 6.77
N TYR A 281 36.61 16.17 5.97
CA TYR A 281 37.10 16.60 4.67
C TYR A 281 37.23 18.12 4.59
N ASP A 282 38.41 18.57 4.17
CA ASP A 282 38.58 19.92 3.62
C ASP A 282 38.29 19.83 2.11
N ILE A 283 37.16 20.38 1.67
CA ILE A 283 36.72 20.22 0.27
C ILE A 283 37.70 20.85 -0.73
N MET A 284 38.54 21.80 -0.28
CA MET A 284 39.54 22.44 -1.13
C MET A 284 40.71 21.52 -1.48
N SER A 285 40.91 20.44 -0.74
CA SER A 285 42.01 19.49 -0.94
C SER A 285 41.57 18.02 -1.04
N SER A 286 40.26 17.76 -1.08
CA SER A 286 39.68 16.42 -1.16
C SER A 286 39.04 16.18 -2.54
N ASP A 287 38.97 14.93 -3.00
CA ASP A 287 38.21 14.56 -4.20
C ASP A 287 36.69 14.69 -3.93
N PRO A 288 35.97 15.61 -4.59
CA PRO A 288 34.53 15.80 -4.37
C PRO A 288 33.71 14.54 -4.60
N SER A 289 34.14 13.67 -5.53
CA SER A 289 33.44 12.42 -5.84
C SER A 289 33.50 11.45 -4.67
N GLN A 290 34.66 11.35 -4.02
CA GLN A 290 34.82 10.56 -2.80
C GLN A 290 34.01 11.12 -1.64
N VAL A 291 34.01 12.44 -1.45
CA VAL A 291 33.24 13.09 -0.39
C VAL A 291 31.75 12.83 -0.55
N LEU A 292 31.22 12.93 -1.78
CA LEU A 292 29.82 12.61 -2.07
C LEU A 292 29.46 11.17 -1.74
N ARG A 293 30.32 10.20 -2.10
CA ARG A 293 30.13 8.78 -1.75
C ARG A 293 30.04 8.59 -0.24
N ASP A 294 30.94 9.20 0.51
CA ASP A 294 30.92 9.09 1.98
C ASP A 294 29.71 9.79 2.60
N MET A 295 29.29 10.94 2.08
CA MET A 295 28.07 11.64 2.52
C MET A 295 26.80 10.81 2.26
N GLU A 296 26.76 10.11 1.13
CA GLU A 296 25.66 9.19 0.79
C GLU A 296 25.60 8.00 1.75
N GLU A 297 26.74 7.47 2.18
CA GLU A 297 26.82 6.38 3.15
C GLU A 297 26.62 6.84 4.61
N ALA A 298 26.81 8.13 4.90
CA ALA A 298 26.77 8.67 6.25
C ALA A 298 25.39 8.52 6.92
N ASP A 299 25.40 8.36 8.25
CA ASP A 299 24.24 8.50 9.14
C ASP A 299 24.07 9.95 9.62
N GLY A 300 25.17 10.72 9.62
CA GLY A 300 25.20 12.13 9.97
C GLY A 300 26.06 12.97 9.03
N ILE A 301 25.62 14.17 8.69
CA ILE A 301 26.35 15.08 7.79
C ILE A 301 26.43 16.50 8.40
N LEU A 302 27.63 17.07 8.44
CA LEU A 302 27.92 18.42 8.93
C LEU A 302 28.71 19.21 7.87
N PRO A 303 28.04 19.94 6.96
CA PRO A 303 28.70 20.93 6.10
C PRO A 303 29.12 22.18 6.88
N GLY A 304 30.33 22.65 6.59
CA GLY A 304 30.93 23.85 7.17
C GLY A 304 31.38 24.84 6.10
N SER A 305 31.02 26.12 6.22
CA SER A 305 31.50 27.15 5.28
C SER A 305 31.68 28.50 5.95
N PRO A 306 32.77 29.25 5.69
CA PRO A 306 32.83 30.64 6.05
C PRO A 306 31.84 31.45 5.21
N THR A 307 31.41 32.60 5.71
CA THR A 307 30.70 33.57 4.86
C THR A 307 31.70 34.33 3.98
N VAL A 308 31.52 34.26 2.67
CA VAL A 308 32.24 35.07 1.68
C VAL A 308 31.22 35.75 0.77
N ASN A 309 31.28 37.08 0.66
CA ASN A 309 30.34 37.89 -0.14
C ASN A 309 28.85 37.66 0.24
N GLY A 310 28.57 37.37 1.51
CA GLY A 310 27.21 37.10 2.00
C GLY A 310 26.67 35.71 1.65
N ASP A 311 27.51 34.80 1.18
CA ASP A 311 27.11 33.45 0.74
C ASP A 311 28.01 32.36 1.34
N ALA A 312 27.54 31.13 1.29
CA ALA A 312 28.36 29.94 1.50
C ALA A 312 29.26 29.69 0.27
N LEU A 313 30.43 29.11 0.50
CA LEU A 313 31.34 28.79 -0.60
C LEU A 313 30.70 27.79 -1.60
N PRO A 314 30.79 28.06 -2.93
CA PRO A 314 30.15 27.25 -3.97
C PRO A 314 30.49 25.77 -3.91
N GLU A 315 31.70 25.42 -3.47
CA GLU A 315 32.20 24.06 -3.36
C GLU A 315 31.35 23.23 -2.39
N ILE A 316 30.94 23.81 -1.25
CA ILE A 316 30.06 23.14 -0.29
C ILE A 316 28.62 23.07 -0.84
N MET A 317 28.13 24.16 -1.43
CA MET A 317 26.77 24.19 -1.99
C MET A 317 26.60 23.19 -3.13
N ARG A 318 27.61 23.01 -3.99
CA ARG A 318 27.60 22.00 -5.06
C ARG A 318 27.49 20.58 -4.54
N LEU A 319 28.09 20.26 -3.39
CA LEU A 319 27.90 18.96 -2.75
C LEU A 319 26.44 18.79 -2.30
N LEU A 320 25.90 19.78 -1.59
CA LEU A 320 24.53 19.72 -1.07
C LEU A 320 23.45 19.72 -2.17
N MET A 321 23.72 20.31 -3.33
CA MET A 321 22.82 20.29 -4.49
C MET A 321 22.72 18.90 -5.13
N GLN A 322 23.75 18.07 -5.00
CA GLN A 322 23.76 16.69 -5.51
C GLN A 322 23.06 15.70 -4.56
N MET A 323 22.73 16.12 -3.34
CA MET A 323 21.93 15.33 -2.42
C MET A 323 20.43 15.43 -2.75
N ASN A 324 19.67 14.37 -2.43
CA ASN A 324 18.21 14.32 -2.58
C ASN A 324 17.52 13.83 -1.29
N SER A 325 16.25 14.20 -1.11
CA SER A 325 15.48 13.93 0.11
C SER A 325 15.10 12.46 0.30
N ILE A 326 15.12 11.65 -0.75
CA ILE A 326 14.81 10.22 -0.66
C ILE A 326 16.01 9.46 -0.05
N ALA A 327 17.23 9.76 -0.50
CA ALA A 327 18.45 9.12 -0.01
C ALA A 327 18.95 9.69 1.32
N HIS A 328 18.74 10.99 1.57
CA HIS A 328 19.32 11.70 2.71
C HIS A 328 18.32 12.08 3.80
N GLY A 329 17.01 12.03 3.51
CA GLY A 329 15.97 12.36 4.47
C GLY A 329 16.08 11.54 5.75
N GLY A 330 15.84 12.18 6.90
CA GLY A 330 15.91 11.57 8.23
C GLY A 330 17.32 11.27 8.77
N LYS A 331 18.40 11.49 8.00
CA LYS A 331 19.77 11.45 8.53
C LYS A 331 20.01 12.61 9.49
N ALA A 332 20.93 12.44 10.45
CA ALA A 332 21.33 13.53 11.34
C ALA A 332 22.06 14.62 10.54
N ALA A 333 21.75 15.88 10.82
CA ALA A 333 22.34 17.00 10.09
C ALA A 333 22.62 18.20 11.00
N GLY A 334 23.56 19.04 10.58
CA GLY A 334 23.81 20.34 11.18
C GLY A 334 24.65 21.18 10.24
N ALA A 335 24.76 22.48 10.49
CA ALA A 335 25.60 23.36 9.68
C ALA A 335 26.40 24.28 10.58
N PHE A 336 27.62 24.61 10.14
CA PHE A 336 28.49 25.48 10.90
C PHE A 336 29.32 26.41 10.01
N GLY A 337 29.90 27.46 10.59
CA GLY A 337 30.78 28.35 9.85
C GLY A 337 31.31 29.51 10.65
N SER A 338 32.41 30.08 10.15
CA SER A 338 33.00 31.30 10.71
C SER A 338 32.68 32.53 9.85
N TYR A 339 32.67 33.70 10.47
CA TYR A 339 32.42 34.96 9.74
C TYR A 339 33.10 36.16 10.39
N VAL A 340 33.25 37.27 9.65
CA VAL A 340 33.88 38.50 10.18
C VAL A 340 32.83 39.54 10.59
N TRP A 341 32.01 40.01 9.65
CA TRP A 341 30.97 41.04 9.92
C TRP A 341 29.54 40.50 9.80
N SER A 342 29.27 39.51 8.95
CA SER A 342 27.95 38.86 8.80
C SER A 342 28.05 37.36 8.51
N GLY A 343 27.11 36.57 9.03
CA GLY A 343 27.19 35.10 9.11
C GLY A 343 26.07 34.35 8.38
N GLU A 344 25.85 34.64 7.10
CA GLU A 344 24.78 34.07 6.27
C GLU A 344 25.00 32.58 5.95
N ALA A 345 26.24 32.18 5.66
CA ALA A 345 26.56 30.86 5.11
C ALA A 345 25.99 29.67 5.92
N PRO A 346 26.13 29.60 7.27
CA PRO A 346 25.61 28.45 8.02
C PRO A 346 24.08 28.29 7.94
N ASP A 347 23.32 29.39 7.83
CA ASP A 347 21.86 29.33 7.70
C ASP A 347 21.43 28.88 6.30
N MET A 348 22.18 29.25 5.27
CA MET A 348 21.92 28.80 3.89
C MET A 348 22.15 27.29 3.78
N LEU A 349 23.24 26.80 4.37
CA LEU A 349 23.51 25.36 4.47
C LEU A 349 22.39 24.66 5.25
N MET A 350 21.99 25.20 6.42
CA MET A 350 20.90 24.63 7.22
C MET A 350 19.57 24.58 6.45
N SER A 351 19.24 25.65 5.72
CA SER A 351 18.03 25.71 4.90
C SER A 351 18.01 24.60 3.86
N ARG A 352 19.15 24.34 3.20
CA ARG A 352 19.28 23.24 2.25
C ARG A 352 19.12 21.86 2.93
N LEU A 353 19.71 21.66 4.11
CA LEU A 353 19.55 20.41 4.88
C LEU A 353 18.08 20.17 5.28
N ASN A 354 17.36 21.23 5.66
CA ASN A 354 15.92 21.18 5.96
C ASN A 354 15.08 20.86 4.72
N MET A 355 15.40 21.43 3.55
CA MET A 355 14.74 21.06 2.27
C MET A 355 14.96 19.59 1.90
N LEU A 356 16.09 19.01 2.30
CA LEU A 356 16.39 17.59 2.14
C LEU A 356 15.68 16.69 3.17
N LYS A 357 14.86 17.27 4.07
CA LYS A 357 14.09 16.58 5.12
C LYS A 357 15.00 15.82 6.11
N MET A 358 16.19 16.36 6.39
CA MET A 358 17.13 15.78 7.38
C MET A 358 16.71 16.14 8.82
N ASP A 359 17.15 15.35 9.81
CA ASP A 359 16.91 15.63 11.24
C ASP A 359 18.03 16.54 11.78
N THR A 360 17.78 17.84 11.76
CA THR A 360 18.78 18.91 11.94
C THR A 360 19.00 19.32 13.41
N VAL A 361 20.22 19.73 13.72
CA VAL A 361 20.58 20.38 14.99
C VAL A 361 20.54 21.90 14.81
N GLU A 362 19.47 22.51 15.31
CA GLU A 362 19.22 23.95 15.16
C GLU A 362 19.46 24.77 16.44
N PRO A 363 19.91 26.03 16.35
CA PRO A 363 20.24 26.75 15.13
C PRO A 363 21.60 26.32 14.54
N ALA A 364 21.92 26.73 13.32
CA ALA A 364 23.25 26.53 12.74
C ALA A 364 24.33 27.22 13.61
N LEU A 365 25.50 26.61 13.74
CA LEU A 365 26.60 27.19 14.50
C LEU A 365 27.28 28.31 13.69
N LYS A 366 27.15 29.54 14.16
CA LYS A 366 27.84 30.70 13.60
C LYS A 366 28.85 31.22 14.58
N MET A 367 30.10 31.37 14.17
CA MET A 367 31.13 31.94 15.04
C MET A 367 31.83 33.13 14.39
N LYS A 368 31.75 34.28 15.06
CA LYS A 368 32.48 35.47 14.65
C LYS A 368 33.97 35.28 14.89
N GLN A 369 34.79 35.63 13.91
CA GLN A 369 36.24 35.64 14.02
C GLN A 369 36.67 36.79 14.93
N GLN A 370 37.14 36.44 16.11
CA GLN A 370 37.66 37.36 17.12
C GLN A 370 38.72 36.63 17.96
N GLY A 371 39.69 37.37 18.49
CA GLY A 371 40.64 36.82 19.47
C GLY A 371 40.09 36.91 20.89
N PRO A 372 40.66 36.17 21.86
CA PRO A 372 40.89 34.74 21.79
C PRO A 372 39.58 33.98 21.49
N ALA A 373 39.65 32.94 20.66
CA ALA A 373 38.48 32.17 20.28
C ALA A 373 37.98 31.31 21.45
N ASP A 374 36.71 31.49 21.82
CA ASP A 374 36.00 30.60 22.74
C ASP A 374 35.31 29.50 21.93
N PHE A 375 35.81 28.28 22.07
CA PHE A 375 35.31 27.11 21.35
C PHE A 375 34.29 26.28 22.16
N GLU A 376 33.86 26.75 23.34
CA GLU A 376 32.89 26.01 24.15
C GLU A 376 31.58 25.79 23.38
N GLN A 377 31.12 26.79 22.61
CA GLN A 377 29.94 26.67 21.76
C GLN A 377 30.12 25.65 20.63
N ALA A 378 31.32 25.56 20.03
CA ALA A 378 31.61 24.58 18.99
C ALA A 378 31.66 23.15 19.56
N LEU A 379 32.19 23.00 20.77
CA LEU A 379 32.21 21.74 21.49
C LEU A 379 30.79 21.29 21.87
N ASP A 380 29.96 22.18 22.42
CA ASP A 380 28.56 21.88 22.75
C ASP A 380 27.74 21.54 21.50
N TYR A 381 27.93 22.29 20.41
CA TYR A 381 27.29 21.99 19.13
C TYR A 381 27.64 20.59 18.64
N GLY A 382 28.93 20.20 18.73
CA GLY A 382 29.38 18.84 18.46
C GLY A 382 28.70 17.80 19.34
N LYS A 383 28.56 18.04 20.65
CA LYS A 383 27.86 17.13 21.57
C LYS A 383 26.38 16.96 21.17
N ARG A 384 25.71 18.07 20.86
CA ARG A 384 24.31 18.05 20.41
C ARG A 384 24.15 17.25 19.12
N PHE A 385 25.06 17.41 18.17
CA PHE A 385 25.10 16.59 16.96
C PHE A 385 25.38 15.11 17.26
N GLY A 386 26.32 14.79 18.14
CA GLY A 386 26.61 13.41 18.56
C GLY A 386 25.39 12.71 19.19
N ARG A 387 24.63 13.42 20.05
CA ARG A 387 23.37 12.92 20.61
C ARG A 387 22.33 12.64 19.53
N LYS A 388 22.17 13.58 18.59
CA LYS A 388 21.25 13.44 17.46
C LYS A 388 21.63 12.28 16.55
N LEU A 389 22.92 12.13 16.24
CA LEU A 389 23.45 11.01 15.46
C LEU A 389 23.15 9.66 16.10
N ASN A 390 23.35 9.53 17.42
CA ASN A 390 22.99 8.32 18.16
C ASN A 390 21.49 8.03 18.14
N GLU A 391 20.64 9.06 18.25
CA GLU A 391 19.20 8.94 18.15
C GLU A 391 18.79 8.36 16.79
N VAL A 392 19.28 8.96 15.70
CA VAL A 392 19.05 8.53 14.32
C VAL A 392 19.59 7.12 14.09
N TRP A 393 20.82 6.83 14.54
CA TRP A 393 21.43 5.50 14.42
C TRP A 393 20.66 4.42 15.17
N LYS A 394 20.17 4.70 16.38
CA LYS A 394 19.32 3.76 17.14
C LYS A 394 17.98 3.51 16.46
N LYS A 395 17.35 4.55 15.89
CA LYS A 395 16.12 4.40 15.10
C LYS A 395 16.39 3.56 13.84
N ARG A 396 17.49 3.83 13.12
CA ARG A 396 17.86 3.14 11.87
C ARG A 396 18.30 1.70 12.11
N SER A 397 19.10 1.40 13.11
CA SER A 397 19.49 0.02 13.48
C SER A 397 18.28 -0.81 13.93
N ARG A 398 17.30 -0.20 14.61
CA ARG A 398 15.99 -0.83 14.88
C ARG A 398 15.16 -1.02 13.59
N ALA A 399 15.20 -0.09 12.64
CA ALA A 399 14.52 -0.20 11.36
C ALA A 399 15.15 -1.26 10.42
N VAL A 400 16.48 -1.39 10.41
CA VAL A 400 17.23 -2.45 9.69
C VAL A 400 16.94 -3.83 10.31
N SER A 401 16.56 -3.89 11.59
CA SER A 401 16.01 -5.10 12.21
C SER A 401 14.58 -5.45 11.75
N GLY A 402 14.00 -4.69 10.81
CA GLY A 402 12.73 -4.97 10.14
C GLY A 402 11.48 -4.74 10.99
N LYS A 403 11.46 -3.69 11.82
CA LYS A 403 10.43 -3.56 12.88
C LYS A 403 9.51 -2.34 12.85
N THR A 404 9.79 -1.29 12.07
CA THR A 404 8.87 -0.15 12.02
C THR A 404 7.77 -0.44 11.02
N ARG A 405 6.54 -0.44 11.53
CA ARG A 405 5.32 -0.69 10.79
C ARG A 405 4.40 0.49 10.99
N TRP A 406 3.49 0.74 10.06
CA TRP A 406 2.55 1.85 10.09
C TRP A 406 1.14 1.31 9.93
N LEU A 407 0.29 1.54 10.92
CA LEU A 407 -1.11 1.17 10.88
C LEU A 407 -1.88 2.31 10.24
N CYS A 408 -2.53 2.06 9.11
CA CYS A 408 -3.56 2.96 8.62
C CYS A 408 -4.74 2.94 9.60
N THR A 409 -5.02 4.06 10.24
CA THR A 409 -6.06 4.22 11.24
C THR A 409 -7.47 4.25 10.64
N VAL A 410 -7.58 4.38 9.31
CA VAL A 410 -8.86 4.37 8.58
C VAL A 410 -9.31 2.96 8.22
N CYS A 411 -8.41 2.06 7.79
CA CYS A 411 -8.76 0.70 7.36
C CYS A 411 -8.09 -0.43 8.16
N GLY A 412 -7.20 -0.09 9.09
CA GLY A 412 -6.50 -1.06 9.92
C GLY A 412 -5.35 -1.82 9.24
N GLU A 413 -5.04 -1.54 7.97
CA GLU A 413 -3.93 -2.21 7.28
C GLU A 413 -2.57 -1.73 7.80
N VAL A 414 -1.63 -2.67 7.92
CA VAL A 414 -0.29 -2.41 8.45
C VAL A 414 0.73 -2.45 7.31
N PHE A 415 1.49 -1.38 7.16
CA PHE A 415 2.50 -1.21 6.12
C PHE A 415 3.88 -1.22 6.75
N ASP A 416 4.78 -2.07 6.27
CA ASP A 416 6.18 -2.03 6.69
C ASP A 416 6.89 -0.83 6.04
N GLY A 417 7.62 -0.03 6.82
CA GLY A 417 8.31 1.14 6.28
C GLY A 417 8.98 2.00 7.34
N ALA A 418 10.05 2.71 6.97
CA ALA A 418 10.67 3.70 7.86
C ALA A 418 9.78 4.95 8.05
N LEU A 419 8.87 5.21 7.11
CA LEU A 419 7.89 6.29 7.09
C LEU A 419 6.52 5.71 6.71
N PRO A 420 5.40 6.33 7.13
CA PRO A 420 4.08 5.90 6.69
C PRO A 420 3.92 6.16 5.18
N PRO A 421 3.15 5.33 4.45
CA PRO A 421 2.79 5.61 3.07
C PRO A 421 2.14 7.00 2.90
N ASP A 422 2.37 7.64 1.76
CA ASP A 422 1.78 8.96 1.47
C ASP A 422 0.25 8.89 1.33
N LYS A 423 -0.26 7.75 0.86
CA LYS A 423 -1.67 7.36 0.89
C LYS A 423 -1.78 5.88 1.19
N CYS A 424 -2.85 5.46 1.84
CA CYS A 424 -3.15 4.07 2.12
C CYS A 424 -3.52 3.32 0.84
N PRO A 425 -2.75 2.30 0.44
CA PRO A 425 -3.09 1.44 -0.69
C PRO A 425 -4.44 0.73 -0.58
N VAL A 426 -4.98 0.57 0.64
CA VAL A 426 -6.24 -0.16 0.88
C VAL A 426 -7.47 0.76 0.86
N CYS A 427 -7.39 1.95 1.46
CA CYS A 427 -8.54 2.85 1.60
C CYS A 427 -8.31 4.27 1.07
N ASN A 428 -7.15 4.52 0.47
CA ASN A 428 -6.72 5.80 -0.10
C ASN A 428 -6.62 6.97 0.90
N ALA A 429 -6.71 6.69 2.21
CA ALA A 429 -6.53 7.68 3.27
C ALA A 429 -5.13 8.31 3.21
N GLY A 430 -5.01 9.62 3.42
CA GLY A 430 -3.72 10.30 3.35
C GLY A 430 -2.76 9.87 4.48
N LYS A 431 -1.50 10.27 4.34
CA LYS A 431 -0.41 10.02 5.30
C LYS A 431 -0.76 10.33 6.76
N GLU A 432 -1.62 11.31 7.00
CA GLU A 432 -2.14 11.69 8.32
C GLU A 432 -2.95 10.57 9.01
N ALA A 433 -3.48 9.63 8.22
CA ALA A 433 -4.21 8.48 8.68
C ALA A 433 -3.29 7.31 9.07
N PHE A 434 -2.01 7.52 9.36
CA PHE A 434 -1.10 6.45 9.77
C PHE A 434 -0.49 6.72 11.13
N VAL A 435 -0.47 5.70 11.98
CA VAL A 435 0.23 5.70 13.26
C VAL A 435 1.29 4.62 13.28
N GLU A 436 2.38 4.84 14.02
CA GLU A 436 3.42 3.82 14.17
C GLU A 436 2.82 2.57 14.84
N TYR A 437 2.80 1.48 14.08
CA TYR A 437 2.35 0.17 14.51
C TYR A 437 3.46 -0.51 15.29
N SER A 438 3.48 -0.25 16.58
CA SER A 438 4.19 -1.12 17.52
C SER A 438 3.37 -2.39 17.73
N GLN A 439 3.57 -3.40 16.89
CA GLN A 439 3.24 -4.75 17.35
C GLN A 439 4.14 -4.98 18.55
N GLY A 440 3.56 -5.20 19.74
CA GLY A 440 4.30 -5.70 20.88
C GLY A 440 5.20 -6.81 20.37
N MET A 441 6.52 -6.69 20.60
CA MET A 441 7.51 -7.66 20.12
C MET A 441 6.91 -9.06 20.27
N LEU A 442 6.81 -9.82 19.17
CA LEU A 442 6.44 -11.23 19.24
C LEU A 442 7.51 -11.94 20.09
N THR A 443 7.26 -12.01 21.39
CA THR A 443 8.13 -12.62 22.39
C THR A 443 7.90 -14.12 22.48
N PHE A 444 6.70 -14.58 22.12
CA PHE A 444 6.31 -15.98 22.16
C PHE A 444 6.51 -16.66 20.81
N ARG A 445 7.19 -17.83 20.84
CA ARG A 445 7.26 -18.77 19.73
C ARG A 445 7.18 -20.19 20.27
N ASP A 446 6.38 -21.02 19.60
CA ASP A 446 6.31 -22.46 19.82
C ASP A 446 6.62 -23.20 18.50
N ASN A 447 7.10 -24.42 18.59
CA ASN A 447 7.34 -25.30 17.44
C ASN A 447 6.79 -26.71 17.66
N LYS A 448 5.86 -26.89 18.61
CA LYS A 448 5.10 -28.14 18.72
C LYS A 448 4.23 -28.34 17.48
N LYS A 449 4.08 -29.61 17.07
CA LYS A 449 3.06 -29.96 16.09
C LYS A 449 1.70 -29.66 16.73
N LEU A 450 0.88 -28.90 16.02
CA LEU A 450 -0.42 -28.44 16.48
C LEU A 450 -1.36 -28.43 15.27
N LYS A 451 -2.47 -29.15 15.35
CA LYS A 451 -3.54 -29.13 14.35
C LYS A 451 -4.50 -28.00 14.66
N THR A 452 -4.42 -26.91 13.90
CA THR A 452 -5.35 -25.77 14.04
C THR A 452 -6.37 -25.77 12.91
N VAL A 453 -7.64 -25.78 13.26
CA VAL A 453 -8.76 -25.73 12.32
C VAL A 453 -9.52 -24.42 12.52
N ILE A 454 -9.86 -23.75 11.43
CA ILE A 454 -10.60 -22.48 11.42
C ILE A 454 -11.86 -22.66 10.57
N ILE A 455 -13.03 -22.35 11.12
CA ILE A 455 -14.32 -22.38 10.42
C ILE A 455 -14.65 -20.97 9.95
N GLY A 456 -14.82 -20.77 8.65
CA GLY A 456 -15.04 -19.49 8.01
C GLY A 456 -13.75 -18.88 7.44
N SER A 457 -13.89 -18.05 6.40
CA SER A 457 -12.78 -17.49 5.62
C SER A 457 -12.73 -15.95 5.63
N GLY A 458 -13.43 -15.30 6.56
CA GLY A 458 -13.48 -13.83 6.67
C GLY A 458 -12.22 -13.21 7.30
N ALA A 459 -12.27 -11.90 7.56
CA ALA A 459 -11.14 -11.13 8.12
C ALA A 459 -10.53 -11.73 9.39
N ALA A 460 -11.38 -12.21 10.31
CA ALA A 460 -10.94 -12.85 11.54
C ALA A 460 -10.14 -14.15 11.29
N ALA A 461 -10.54 -14.94 10.30
CA ALA A 461 -9.88 -16.21 9.96
C ALA A 461 -8.46 -15.97 9.44
N ILE A 462 -8.31 -15.03 8.51
CA ILE A 462 -7.02 -14.71 7.89
C ILE A 462 -6.08 -14.10 8.92
N ALA A 463 -6.58 -13.17 9.74
CA ALA A 463 -5.81 -12.57 10.83
C ALA A 463 -5.36 -13.59 11.88
N ALA A 464 -6.22 -14.57 12.21
CA ALA A 464 -5.86 -15.67 13.10
C ALA A 464 -4.80 -16.59 12.48
N ALA A 465 -4.95 -16.98 11.21
CA ALA A 465 -3.99 -17.81 10.50
C ALA A 465 -2.59 -17.16 10.45
N GLU A 466 -2.53 -15.85 10.20
CA GLU A 466 -1.28 -15.07 10.27
C GLU A 466 -0.68 -15.08 11.69
N ALA A 467 -1.50 -14.84 12.71
CA ALA A 467 -1.07 -14.82 14.10
C ALA A 467 -0.55 -16.19 14.57
N ILE A 468 -1.19 -17.29 14.14
CA ILE A 468 -0.76 -18.67 14.38
C ILE A 468 0.58 -18.90 13.70
N ARG A 469 0.70 -18.63 12.39
CA ARG A 469 1.93 -18.90 11.63
C ARG A 469 3.12 -18.08 12.13
N ALA A 470 2.90 -16.85 12.59
CA ALA A 470 3.93 -16.00 13.18
C ALA A 470 4.53 -16.57 14.48
N ARG A 471 3.74 -17.33 15.25
CA ARG A 471 4.12 -17.91 16.55
C ARG A 471 4.53 -19.36 16.46
N ASN A 472 3.92 -20.14 15.56
CA ASN A 472 4.20 -21.56 15.39
C ASN A 472 4.41 -21.94 13.92
N ARG A 473 5.67 -22.26 13.58
CA ARG A 473 6.07 -22.68 12.22
C ARG A 473 5.69 -24.11 11.87
N ARG A 474 5.34 -24.94 12.86
CA ARG A 474 4.99 -26.36 12.71
C ARG A 474 3.51 -26.67 12.91
N ALA A 475 2.70 -25.66 13.23
CA ALA A 475 1.25 -25.80 13.23
C ALA A 475 0.72 -26.04 11.79
N SER A 476 -0.21 -26.99 11.64
CA SER A 476 -1.06 -27.07 10.45
C SER A 476 -2.23 -26.10 10.62
N ILE A 477 -2.57 -25.38 9.55
CA ILE A 477 -3.61 -24.35 9.56
C ILE A 477 -4.55 -24.68 8.42
N ASP A 478 -5.74 -25.18 8.77
CA ASP A 478 -6.76 -25.61 7.82
C ASP A 478 -8.01 -24.74 8.00
N ILE A 479 -8.35 -23.99 6.95
CA ILE A 479 -9.50 -23.08 6.93
C ILE A 479 -10.60 -23.71 6.09
N TYR A 480 -11.77 -23.95 6.68
CA TYR A 480 -12.94 -24.52 6.00
C TYR A 480 -13.99 -23.45 5.77
N THR A 481 -14.48 -23.33 4.54
CA THR A 481 -15.51 -22.36 4.18
C THR A 481 -16.50 -22.94 3.18
N ARG A 482 -17.79 -22.60 3.35
CA ARG A 482 -18.85 -23.01 2.44
C ARG A 482 -18.80 -22.30 1.09
N GLU A 483 -18.24 -21.09 1.04
CA GLU A 483 -18.15 -20.33 -0.20
C GLU A 483 -17.05 -20.96 -1.08
N ASN A 484 -17.36 -21.25 -2.35
CA ASN A 484 -16.41 -21.83 -3.30
C ASN A 484 -15.51 -20.75 -3.95
N ILE A 485 -14.94 -19.87 -3.11
CA ILE A 485 -14.08 -18.76 -3.53
C ILE A 485 -13.03 -18.47 -2.45
N MET A 486 -11.87 -17.95 -2.87
CA MET A 486 -10.82 -17.51 -1.95
C MET A 486 -11.29 -16.36 -1.05
N PRO A 487 -10.73 -16.20 0.17
CA PRO A 487 -11.04 -15.11 1.09
C PRO A 487 -11.00 -13.74 0.41
N TYR A 488 -12.09 -12.97 0.54
CA TYR A 488 -12.24 -11.67 -0.13
C TYR A 488 -12.80 -10.58 0.79
N TYR A 489 -12.60 -9.32 0.40
CA TYR A 489 -13.12 -8.18 1.15
C TYR A 489 -14.63 -8.07 0.94
N ARG A 490 -15.40 -8.64 1.88
CA ARG A 490 -16.87 -8.60 1.85
C ARG A 490 -17.48 -7.19 1.69
N PRO A 491 -16.89 -6.10 2.24
CA PRO A 491 -17.37 -4.74 1.97
C PRO A 491 -17.27 -4.30 0.49
N LEU A 492 -16.51 -5.00 -0.35
CA LEU A 492 -16.43 -4.71 -1.79
C LEU A 492 -17.62 -5.25 -2.58
N LEU A 493 -18.50 -6.08 -1.99
CA LEU A 493 -19.68 -6.57 -2.70
C LEU A 493 -20.64 -5.44 -3.11
N THR A 494 -20.85 -4.43 -2.26
CA THR A 494 -21.71 -3.27 -2.56
C THR A 494 -21.04 -2.32 -3.55
N LYS A 495 -19.73 -2.07 -3.38
CA LYS A 495 -18.95 -1.17 -4.25
C LYS A 495 -18.71 -1.73 -5.65
N GLY A 496 -18.43 -3.03 -5.74
CA GLY A 496 -18.19 -3.74 -6.99
C GLY A 496 -19.39 -3.88 -7.91
N LEU A 497 -20.58 -3.45 -7.48
CA LEU A 497 -21.75 -3.36 -8.36
C LEU A 497 -21.55 -2.28 -9.44
N ALA A 498 -21.09 -1.08 -9.05
CA ALA A 498 -20.92 0.04 -9.96
C ALA A 498 -19.46 0.21 -10.46
N GLU A 499 -18.49 -0.27 -9.69
CA GLU A 499 -17.06 -0.09 -9.98
C GLU A 499 -16.42 -1.38 -10.49
N LYS A 500 -15.55 -1.27 -11.50
CA LYS A 500 -14.67 -2.39 -11.89
C LYS A 500 -13.59 -2.55 -10.82
N VAL A 501 -13.83 -3.46 -9.87
CA VAL A 501 -12.83 -3.82 -8.86
C VAL A 501 -11.76 -4.69 -9.52
N ASN A 502 -10.50 -4.31 -9.36
CA ASN A 502 -9.36 -5.12 -9.81
C ASN A 502 -9.37 -6.46 -9.05
N SER A 503 -9.14 -7.59 -9.74
CA SER A 503 -9.10 -8.91 -9.11
C SER A 503 -8.06 -9.02 -7.99
N ALA A 504 -6.97 -8.23 -8.04
CA ALA A 504 -5.96 -8.17 -6.99
C ALA A 504 -6.44 -7.46 -5.71
N GLU A 505 -7.38 -6.51 -5.84
CA GLU A 505 -7.92 -5.72 -4.71
C GLU A 505 -9.16 -6.40 -4.08
N TYR A 506 -9.76 -7.36 -4.79
CA TYR A 506 -10.93 -8.09 -4.35
C TYR A 506 -10.62 -9.09 -3.22
N PHE A 507 -9.50 -9.82 -3.31
CA PHE A 507 -9.11 -10.85 -2.34
C PHE A 507 -8.38 -10.27 -1.11
N ILE A 508 -8.63 -10.82 0.08
CA ILE A 508 -7.95 -10.37 1.33
C ILE A 508 -6.44 -10.55 1.22
N LYS A 509 -6.02 -11.68 0.64
CA LYS A 509 -4.64 -11.99 0.30
C LYS A 509 -4.60 -12.69 -1.07
N PRO A 510 -3.55 -12.47 -1.88
CA PRO A 510 -3.39 -13.16 -3.15
C PRO A 510 -3.11 -14.67 -2.93
N PRO A 511 -3.45 -15.57 -3.88
CA PRO A 511 -3.29 -17.02 -3.70
C PRO A 511 -1.91 -17.48 -3.22
N HIS A 512 -0.82 -16.90 -3.76
CA HIS A 512 0.55 -17.27 -3.41
C HIS A 512 0.88 -17.07 -1.90
N PHE A 513 0.20 -16.13 -1.24
CA PHE A 513 0.38 -15.90 0.19
C PHE A 513 0.07 -17.15 1.02
N PHE A 514 -0.99 -17.89 0.66
CA PHE A 514 -1.42 -19.07 1.41
C PHE A 514 -0.43 -20.23 1.25
N GLU A 515 0.11 -20.38 0.03
CA GLU A 515 1.17 -21.35 -0.26
C GLU A 515 2.44 -21.06 0.55
N GLU A 516 2.93 -19.82 0.50
CA GLU A 516 4.12 -19.39 1.25
C GLU A 516 3.97 -19.57 2.76
N LYS A 517 2.78 -19.24 3.29
CA LYS A 517 2.47 -19.37 4.71
C LYS A 517 2.03 -20.77 5.11
N LYS A 518 1.94 -21.72 4.17
CA LYS A 518 1.45 -23.08 4.42
C LYS A 518 0.12 -23.07 5.17
N ILE A 519 -0.84 -22.32 4.62
CA ILE A 519 -2.23 -22.24 5.10
C ILE A 519 -3.08 -22.93 4.05
N ASN A 520 -3.83 -23.95 4.45
CA ASN A 520 -4.69 -24.69 3.56
C ASN A 520 -6.10 -24.09 3.60
N ILE A 521 -6.65 -23.72 2.44
CA ILE A 521 -8.03 -23.26 2.33
C ILE A 521 -8.83 -24.34 1.61
N HIS A 522 -9.82 -24.88 2.32
CA HIS A 522 -10.79 -25.85 1.83
C HIS A 522 -12.07 -25.10 1.45
N ALA A 523 -12.06 -24.47 0.27
CA ALA A 523 -13.20 -23.76 -0.29
C ALA A 523 -14.32 -24.72 -0.70
N GLY A 524 -15.59 -24.29 -0.57
CA GLY A 524 -16.75 -25.14 -0.83
C GLY A 524 -16.95 -26.30 0.18
N SER A 525 -16.18 -26.34 1.26
CA SER A 525 -16.23 -27.38 2.29
C SER A 525 -16.96 -26.85 3.54
N GLU A 526 -18.28 -27.01 3.56
CA GLU A 526 -19.11 -26.56 4.68
C GLU A 526 -18.97 -27.47 5.91
N VAL A 527 -18.83 -26.88 7.09
CA VAL A 527 -18.85 -27.59 8.36
C VAL A 527 -20.30 -27.71 8.85
N SER A 528 -20.79 -28.93 9.01
CA SER A 528 -22.17 -29.23 9.40
C SER A 528 -22.34 -29.34 10.92
N SER A 529 -21.34 -29.83 11.64
CA SER A 529 -21.35 -29.91 13.11
C SER A 529 -19.94 -29.92 13.71
N ILE A 530 -19.88 -29.61 15.01
CA ILE A 530 -18.66 -29.65 15.82
C ILE A 530 -18.92 -30.63 16.96
N ASP A 531 -18.06 -31.63 17.10
CA ASP A 531 -18.01 -32.54 18.24
C ASP A 531 -16.88 -32.06 19.16
N ALA A 532 -17.26 -31.27 20.16
CA ALA A 532 -16.30 -30.66 21.09
C ALA A 532 -15.64 -31.72 22.02
N ALA A 533 -16.35 -32.82 22.32
CA ALA A 533 -15.84 -33.87 23.21
C ALA A 533 -14.74 -34.68 22.54
N ASP A 534 -14.95 -35.10 21.29
CA ASP A 534 -13.97 -35.85 20.50
C ASP A 534 -13.00 -34.95 19.72
N LYS A 535 -13.14 -33.62 19.84
CA LYS A 535 -12.32 -32.60 19.14
C LYS A 535 -12.24 -32.81 17.63
N LYS A 536 -13.40 -32.95 16.99
CA LYS A 536 -13.52 -33.11 15.53
C LYS A 536 -14.63 -32.24 14.96
N ILE A 537 -14.46 -31.80 13.73
CA ILE A 537 -15.52 -31.19 12.92
C ILE A 537 -16.04 -32.21 11.91
N VAL A 538 -17.32 -32.11 11.56
CA VAL A 538 -17.95 -32.93 10.52
C VAL A 538 -18.32 -32.02 9.35
N LEU A 539 -17.93 -32.41 8.13
CA LEU A 539 -18.24 -31.66 6.91
C LEU A 539 -19.60 -32.08 6.35
N SER A 540 -20.14 -31.28 5.42
CA SER A 540 -21.43 -31.56 4.78
C SER A 540 -21.44 -32.84 3.92
N ASP A 541 -20.27 -33.32 3.48
CA ASP A 541 -20.10 -34.60 2.77
C ASP A 541 -20.02 -35.83 3.70
N GLY A 542 -20.10 -35.61 5.02
CA GLY A 542 -20.03 -36.65 6.05
C GLY A 542 -18.61 -37.03 6.48
N SER A 543 -17.57 -36.48 5.86
CA SER A 543 -16.19 -36.65 6.32
C SER A 543 -15.95 -35.89 7.64
N SER A 544 -14.90 -36.28 8.38
CA SER A 544 -14.57 -35.66 9.67
C SER A 544 -13.09 -35.31 9.77
N VAL A 545 -12.79 -34.23 10.50
CA VAL A 545 -11.45 -33.67 10.65
C VAL A 545 -11.18 -33.38 12.12
N GLU A 546 -10.13 -33.99 12.67
CA GLU A 546 -9.68 -33.77 14.05
C GLU A 546 -8.92 -32.45 14.18
N PHE A 547 -9.02 -31.82 15.36
CA PHE A 547 -8.26 -30.62 15.71
C PHE A 547 -7.65 -30.70 17.12
N ASP A 548 -6.52 -30.03 17.31
CA ASP A 548 -6.02 -29.73 18.67
C ASP A 548 -6.65 -28.43 19.18
N LYS A 549 -6.84 -27.45 18.28
CA LYS A 549 -7.44 -26.15 18.55
C LYS A 549 -8.39 -25.77 17.41
N LEU A 550 -9.59 -25.30 17.76
CA LEU A 550 -10.61 -24.87 16.81
C LEU A 550 -10.90 -23.38 16.98
N LEU A 551 -11.05 -22.66 15.86
CA LEU A 551 -11.54 -21.29 15.85
C LEU A 551 -12.80 -21.16 15.00
N ILE A 552 -13.87 -20.64 15.60
CA ILE A 552 -15.13 -20.34 14.92
C ILE A 552 -15.09 -18.88 14.46
N THR A 553 -15.13 -18.66 13.15
CA THR A 553 -15.23 -17.33 12.50
C THR A 553 -16.39 -17.30 11.50
N ALA A 554 -17.51 -17.94 11.85
CA ALA A 554 -18.67 -18.13 10.98
C ALA A 554 -19.37 -16.81 10.55
N GLY A 555 -18.93 -15.67 11.08
CA GLY A 555 -19.42 -14.34 10.71
C GLY A 555 -20.89 -14.13 11.08
N ALA A 556 -21.60 -13.43 10.21
CA ALA A 556 -23.00 -13.07 10.38
C ALA A 556 -23.73 -13.09 9.05
N ARG A 557 -25.03 -13.35 9.08
CA ARG A 557 -25.95 -13.32 7.94
C ARG A 557 -26.84 -12.09 7.97
N CYS A 558 -27.39 -11.70 6.82
CA CYS A 558 -28.40 -10.62 6.79
C CYS A 558 -29.63 -11.04 7.61
N PHE A 559 -30.17 -10.11 8.39
CA PHE A 559 -31.46 -10.30 9.03
C PHE A 559 -32.56 -10.11 7.98
N ILE A 560 -33.24 -11.19 7.63
CA ILE A 560 -34.41 -11.17 6.75
C ILE A 560 -35.65 -11.13 7.65
N PRO A 561 -36.41 -10.01 7.68
CA PRO A 561 -37.66 -10.00 8.41
C PRO A 561 -38.66 -11.00 7.79
N PRO A 562 -39.59 -11.56 8.58
CA PRO A 562 -40.47 -12.65 8.15
C PRO A 562 -41.62 -12.15 7.27
N PHE A 563 -41.31 -11.57 6.11
CA PHE A 563 -42.30 -11.13 5.13
C PHE A 563 -42.74 -12.30 4.24
N GLN A 564 -44.01 -12.31 3.84
CA GLN A 564 -44.45 -13.11 2.71
C GLN A 564 -43.73 -12.61 1.43
N GLY A 565 -43.32 -13.54 0.56
CA GLY A 565 -42.59 -13.24 -0.67
C GLY A 565 -41.07 -13.03 -0.52
N ALA A 566 -40.50 -13.15 0.69
CA ALA A 566 -39.05 -12.95 0.91
C ALA A 566 -38.13 -14.01 0.24
N LEU A 567 -38.71 -15.09 -0.29
CA LEU A 567 -37.99 -16.17 -1.00
C LEU A 567 -38.10 -16.06 -2.52
N LEU A 568 -38.74 -15.00 -3.05
CA LEU A 568 -38.82 -14.79 -4.50
C LEU A 568 -37.41 -14.58 -5.09
N PRO A 569 -37.14 -15.03 -6.33
CA PRO A 569 -35.80 -14.99 -6.92
C PRO A 569 -35.20 -13.58 -7.03
N GLU A 570 -36.03 -12.55 -7.22
CA GLU A 570 -35.60 -11.15 -7.30
C GLU A 570 -35.49 -10.45 -5.94
N VAL A 571 -35.54 -11.20 -4.84
CA VAL A 571 -35.30 -10.70 -3.48
C VAL A 571 -33.89 -11.11 -3.06
N ILE A 572 -32.97 -10.14 -2.97
CA ILE A 572 -31.57 -10.38 -2.66
C ILE A 572 -31.20 -9.78 -1.31
N ALA A 573 -30.47 -10.54 -0.49
CA ALA A 573 -29.87 -10.05 0.75
C ALA A 573 -28.34 -10.09 0.64
N LEU A 574 -27.76 -9.08 -0.02
CA LEU A 574 -26.36 -9.07 -0.43
C LEU A 574 -25.39 -9.23 0.76
N ARG A 575 -24.82 -10.44 0.91
CA ARG A 575 -23.83 -10.74 1.95
C ARG A 575 -22.70 -11.62 1.46
N GLU A 576 -22.97 -12.58 0.59
CA GLU A 576 -22.03 -13.57 0.03
C GLU A 576 -21.81 -13.35 -1.46
N GLN A 577 -20.77 -13.99 -2.03
CA GLN A 577 -20.48 -13.83 -3.45
C GLN A 577 -21.63 -14.35 -4.34
N SER A 578 -22.32 -15.42 -3.92
CA SER A 578 -23.49 -15.95 -4.64
C SER A 578 -24.66 -14.96 -4.72
N ASP A 579 -24.82 -14.10 -3.69
CA ASP A 579 -25.85 -13.06 -3.68
C ASP A 579 -25.50 -11.97 -4.71
N PHE A 580 -24.21 -11.61 -4.78
CA PHE A 580 -23.68 -10.67 -5.76
C PHE A 580 -23.88 -11.20 -7.19
N ASP A 581 -23.49 -12.45 -7.45
CA ASP A 581 -23.65 -13.07 -8.76
C ASP A 581 -25.14 -13.14 -9.17
N SER A 582 -26.03 -13.46 -8.23
CA SER A 582 -27.47 -13.47 -8.45
C SER A 582 -28.01 -12.09 -8.78
N LEU A 583 -27.61 -11.06 -8.03
CA LEU A 583 -27.98 -9.67 -8.29
C LEU A 583 -27.50 -9.20 -9.66
N MET A 584 -26.22 -9.44 -9.99
CA MET A 584 -25.64 -9.10 -11.29
C MET A 584 -26.39 -9.78 -12.43
N LYS A 585 -26.78 -11.04 -12.26
CA LYS A 585 -27.62 -11.76 -13.23
C LYS A 585 -28.98 -11.09 -13.41
N ILE A 586 -29.68 -10.71 -12.34
CA ILE A 586 -30.99 -10.05 -12.43
C ILE A 586 -30.90 -8.70 -13.16
N ILE A 587 -29.91 -7.87 -12.84
CA ILE A 587 -29.78 -6.52 -13.41
C ILE A 587 -29.16 -6.51 -14.80
N SER A 588 -28.51 -7.60 -15.23
CA SER A 588 -27.99 -7.76 -16.59
C SER A 588 -29.08 -7.64 -17.68
N GLY A 589 -30.35 -7.88 -17.32
CA GLY A 589 -31.51 -7.69 -18.19
C GLY A 589 -31.93 -6.24 -18.47
N GLY A 590 -31.18 -5.25 -17.99
CA GLY A 590 -31.44 -3.82 -18.18
C GLY A 590 -31.94 -3.10 -16.91
N PRO A 591 -32.24 -1.78 -16.99
CA PRO A 591 -32.72 -0.99 -15.87
C PRO A 591 -33.92 -1.63 -15.16
N LYS A 592 -33.96 -1.44 -13.84
CA LYS A 592 -34.90 -2.07 -12.89
C LYS A 592 -35.47 -1.00 -11.97
N LYS A 593 -36.63 -1.28 -11.39
CA LYS A 593 -37.22 -0.55 -10.27
C LYS A 593 -36.90 -1.32 -9.00
N ALA A 594 -35.83 -0.91 -8.33
CA ALA A 594 -35.34 -1.56 -7.13
C ALA A 594 -35.93 -0.92 -5.86
N VAL A 595 -36.40 -1.75 -4.94
CA VAL A 595 -36.73 -1.34 -3.56
C VAL A 595 -35.67 -1.85 -2.61
N ILE A 596 -35.08 -0.97 -1.81
CA ILE A 596 -34.10 -1.32 -0.78
C ILE A 596 -34.76 -1.18 0.58
N ILE A 597 -34.84 -2.28 1.33
CA ILE A 597 -35.41 -2.32 2.68
C ILE A 597 -34.27 -2.13 3.68
N GLY A 598 -34.12 -0.90 4.18
CA GLY A 598 -33.11 -0.48 5.16
C GLY A 598 -32.19 0.63 4.63
N GLY A 599 -32.17 1.78 5.31
CA GLY A 599 -31.32 2.94 5.08
C GLY A 599 -30.06 2.95 5.96
N GLY A 600 -29.49 1.78 6.21
CA GLY A 600 -28.17 1.60 6.83
C GLY A 600 -27.02 1.77 5.82
N LEU A 601 -25.76 1.65 6.28
CA LEU A 601 -24.56 1.82 5.42
C LEU A 601 -24.64 1.01 4.13
N LEU A 602 -24.77 -0.32 4.26
CA LEU A 602 -24.82 -1.23 3.10
C LEU A 602 -26.03 -0.96 2.20
N GLY A 603 -27.18 -0.59 2.78
CA GLY A 603 -28.38 -0.28 2.03
C GLY A 603 -28.21 0.97 1.17
N LEU A 604 -27.65 2.05 1.74
CA LEU A 604 -27.38 3.29 1.02
C LEU A 604 -26.25 3.14 0.00
N GLU A 605 -25.21 2.37 0.30
CA GLU A 605 -24.15 2.04 -0.68
C GLU A 605 -24.72 1.24 -1.86
N THR A 606 -25.58 0.24 -1.59
CA THR A 606 -26.26 -0.51 -2.65
C THR A 606 -27.18 0.39 -3.46
N ALA A 607 -27.88 1.32 -2.80
CA ALA A 607 -28.73 2.31 -3.46
C ALA A 607 -27.94 3.16 -4.43
N TYR A 608 -26.79 3.65 -3.99
CA TYR A 608 -25.89 4.45 -4.81
C TYR A 608 -25.35 3.65 -6.00
N SER A 609 -24.90 2.41 -5.78
CA SER A 609 -24.38 1.57 -6.86
C SER A 609 -25.43 1.27 -7.92
N LEU A 610 -26.66 0.89 -7.53
CA LEU A 610 -27.76 0.66 -8.47
C LEU A 610 -28.16 1.94 -9.21
N PHE A 611 -28.16 3.09 -8.52
CA PHE A 611 -28.38 4.38 -9.15
C PHE A 611 -27.32 4.70 -10.22
N MET A 612 -26.03 4.48 -9.93
CA MET A 612 -24.93 4.66 -10.88
C MET A 612 -25.06 3.74 -12.11
N MET A 613 -25.68 2.57 -11.94
CA MET A 613 -26.02 1.63 -13.01
C MET A 613 -27.33 1.96 -13.74
N LYS A 614 -27.93 3.12 -13.46
CA LYS A 614 -29.17 3.65 -14.08
C LYS A 614 -30.46 2.91 -13.70
N HIS A 615 -30.49 2.23 -12.56
CA HIS A 615 -31.73 1.71 -11.98
C HIS A 615 -32.51 2.82 -11.26
N GLU A 616 -33.83 2.71 -11.23
CA GLU A 616 -34.69 3.51 -10.35
C GLU A 616 -34.68 2.88 -8.97
N VAL A 617 -34.35 3.64 -7.93
CA VAL A 617 -34.16 3.10 -6.58
C VAL A 617 -35.11 3.77 -5.59
N THR A 618 -35.83 2.98 -4.80
CA THR A 618 -36.58 3.46 -3.65
C THR A 618 -36.03 2.84 -2.37
N VAL A 619 -35.51 3.66 -1.46
CA VAL A 619 -35.02 3.22 -0.14
C VAL A 619 -36.14 3.39 0.89
N LEU A 620 -36.50 2.30 1.56
CA LEU A 620 -37.49 2.26 2.64
C LEU A 620 -36.77 2.06 3.97
N GLU A 621 -36.77 3.08 4.82
CA GLU A 621 -36.23 3.04 6.18
C GLU A 621 -37.38 3.01 7.20
N ALA A 622 -37.29 2.07 8.15
CA ALA A 622 -38.27 1.92 9.22
C ALA A 622 -38.11 2.99 10.31
N CYS A 623 -36.88 3.47 10.52
CA CYS A 623 -36.54 4.54 11.45
C CYS A 623 -36.92 5.94 10.90
N PRO A 624 -37.02 6.95 11.78
CA PRO A 624 -37.24 8.34 11.36
C PRO A 624 -35.99 9.01 10.74
N VAL A 625 -34.81 8.38 10.88
CA VAL A 625 -33.52 8.86 10.35
C VAL A 625 -32.78 7.71 9.67
N ILE A 626 -32.08 8.01 8.57
CA ILE A 626 -31.11 7.09 7.95
C ILE A 626 -29.82 7.02 8.75
N LEU A 627 -29.06 5.94 8.57
CA LEU A 627 -27.82 5.69 9.31
C LEU A 627 -27.95 5.97 10.83
N PRO A 628 -28.96 5.41 11.53
CA PRO A 628 -29.28 5.78 12.91
C PRO A 628 -28.16 5.47 13.93
N ARG A 629 -27.14 4.71 13.52
CA ARG A 629 -25.94 4.43 14.33
C ARG A 629 -24.79 5.40 14.06
N GLN A 630 -24.79 6.11 12.94
CA GLN A 630 -23.69 6.98 12.50
C GLN A 630 -24.09 8.46 12.42
N LEU A 631 -25.38 8.79 12.29
CA LEU A 631 -25.88 10.14 12.15
C LEU A 631 -26.91 10.48 13.22
N ASP A 632 -26.90 11.74 13.64
CA ASP A 632 -28.01 12.35 14.35
C ASP A 632 -29.00 13.00 13.36
N LYS A 633 -30.05 13.64 13.87
CA LYS A 633 -31.12 14.22 13.03
C LYS A 633 -30.61 15.27 12.03
N ASP A 634 -29.66 16.11 12.46
CA ASP A 634 -29.15 17.19 11.61
C ASP A 634 -28.21 16.65 10.52
N GLY A 635 -27.31 15.74 10.87
CA GLY A 635 -26.43 15.09 9.90
C GLY A 635 -27.22 14.23 8.90
N ALA A 636 -28.26 13.52 9.38
CA ALA A 636 -29.17 12.77 8.52
C ALA A 636 -29.86 13.68 7.50
N ALA A 637 -30.44 14.82 7.93
CA ALA A 637 -31.14 15.73 7.03
C ALA A 637 -30.25 16.25 5.88
N ILE A 638 -28.96 16.49 6.12
CA ILE A 638 -28.01 16.94 5.08
C ILE A 638 -27.70 15.82 4.09
N LEU A 639 -27.50 14.58 4.58
CA LEU A 639 -27.31 13.43 3.71
C LEU A 639 -28.57 13.11 2.90
N GLU A 640 -29.75 13.21 3.53
CA GLU A 640 -31.06 13.04 2.89
C GLU A 640 -31.24 14.04 1.74
N ALA A 641 -30.95 15.33 1.95
CA ALA A 641 -30.96 16.32 0.89
C ALA A 641 -29.98 15.99 -0.26
N SER A 642 -28.80 15.45 0.06
CA SER A 642 -27.83 15.00 -0.95
C SER A 642 -28.32 13.81 -1.76
N ILE A 643 -29.11 12.91 -1.14
CA ILE A 643 -29.74 11.78 -1.83
C ILE A 643 -30.86 12.29 -2.75
N GLU A 644 -31.74 13.15 -2.23
CA GLU A 644 -32.94 13.66 -2.93
C GLU A 644 -32.62 14.52 -4.16
N GLU A 645 -31.43 15.13 -4.24
CA GLU A 645 -30.96 15.81 -5.46
C GLU A 645 -30.81 14.85 -6.66
N ASN A 646 -30.72 13.54 -6.41
CA ASN A 646 -30.64 12.53 -7.45
C ASN A 646 -32.06 12.06 -7.79
N SER A 647 -32.63 12.55 -8.89
CA SER A 647 -34.04 12.33 -9.27
C SER A 647 -34.48 10.86 -9.40
N ASN A 648 -33.54 9.91 -9.48
CA ASN A 648 -33.82 8.47 -9.61
C ASN A 648 -33.67 7.70 -8.28
N VAL A 649 -33.46 8.40 -7.16
CA VAL A 649 -33.40 7.79 -5.83
C VAL A 649 -34.46 8.43 -4.92
N ILE A 650 -35.43 7.62 -4.50
CA ILE A 650 -36.52 8.04 -3.62
C ILE A 650 -36.25 7.49 -2.23
N LEU A 651 -36.10 8.37 -1.23
CA LEU A 651 -35.96 7.96 0.16
C LEU A 651 -37.30 8.11 0.90
N ARG A 652 -37.74 7.06 1.60
CA ARG A 652 -38.94 7.09 2.44
C ARG A 652 -38.64 6.54 3.82
N LYS A 653 -39.00 7.30 4.86
CA LYS A 653 -38.73 7.01 6.26
C LYS A 653 -40.01 6.65 7.01
N ASN A 654 -39.90 6.00 8.16
CA ASN A 654 -41.04 5.46 8.92
C ASN A 654 -41.90 4.46 8.11
N ILE A 655 -41.30 3.77 7.13
CA ILE A 655 -42.01 2.79 6.30
C ILE A 655 -41.68 1.38 6.78
N PHE A 656 -42.70 0.68 7.25
CA PHE A 656 -42.62 -0.75 7.55
C PHE A 656 -43.18 -1.54 6.38
N VAL A 657 -42.37 -2.45 5.85
CA VAL A 657 -42.81 -3.44 4.86
C VAL A 657 -43.63 -4.52 5.57
N ASP A 658 -44.70 -4.97 4.91
CA ASP A 658 -45.59 -6.04 5.38
C ASP A 658 -45.39 -7.31 4.53
N GLU A 659 -45.41 -7.13 3.20
CA GLU A 659 -45.35 -8.22 2.22
C GLU A 659 -44.59 -7.79 0.97
N ILE A 660 -43.84 -8.72 0.36
CA ILE A 660 -43.31 -8.59 -0.99
C ILE A 660 -44.29 -9.30 -1.93
N LEU A 661 -44.89 -8.54 -2.85
CA LEU A 661 -45.93 -9.02 -3.74
C LEU A 661 -45.33 -9.77 -4.94
N GLY A 662 -45.89 -10.94 -5.24
CA GLY A 662 -45.49 -11.78 -6.37
C GLY A 662 -45.76 -13.26 -6.11
N THR A 663 -46.00 -14.03 -7.17
CA THR A 663 -46.07 -15.51 -7.10
C THR A 663 -44.74 -16.12 -7.52
N ASP A 664 -44.30 -15.80 -8.74
CA ASP A 664 -43.08 -16.34 -9.35
C ASP A 664 -42.00 -15.27 -9.52
N LYS A 665 -42.41 -14.00 -9.56
CA LYS A 665 -41.55 -12.82 -9.71
C LYS A 665 -42.06 -11.68 -8.85
N VAL A 666 -41.16 -10.82 -8.40
CA VAL A 666 -41.52 -9.59 -7.70
C VAL A 666 -42.31 -8.64 -8.62
N ILE A 667 -43.42 -8.10 -8.10
CA ILE A 667 -44.22 -7.05 -8.78
C ILE A 667 -44.37 -5.78 -7.92
N GLY A 668 -44.01 -5.84 -6.64
CA GLY A 668 -44.09 -4.70 -5.74
C GLY A 668 -43.84 -5.05 -4.29
N VAL A 669 -43.79 -4.03 -3.44
CA VAL A 669 -43.73 -4.16 -1.99
C VAL A 669 -44.95 -3.50 -1.38
N LYS A 670 -45.63 -4.20 -0.48
CA LYS A 670 -46.76 -3.69 0.29
C LYS A 670 -46.29 -3.22 1.67
N THR A 671 -46.62 -2.00 2.05
CA THR A 671 -46.33 -1.44 3.37
C THR A 671 -47.43 -1.82 4.37
N ARG A 672 -47.13 -1.72 5.68
CA ARG A 672 -48.13 -1.90 6.75
C ARG A 672 -49.27 -0.89 6.73
N MET A 673 -49.11 0.22 5.99
CA MET A 673 -50.18 1.18 5.73
C MET A 673 -51.02 0.83 4.50
N ASN A 674 -50.91 -0.41 3.99
CA ASN A 674 -51.57 -0.92 2.77
C ASN A 674 -51.23 -0.16 1.48
N GLU A 675 -50.14 0.61 1.47
CA GLU A 675 -49.61 1.21 0.24
C GLU A 675 -48.80 0.20 -0.56
N ILE A 676 -48.93 0.23 -1.89
CA ILE A 676 -48.17 -0.63 -2.80
C ILE A 676 -47.14 0.21 -3.54
N ILE A 677 -45.88 -0.21 -3.46
CA ILE A 677 -44.75 0.40 -4.17
C ILE A 677 -44.34 -0.58 -5.29
N PRO A 678 -44.63 -0.28 -6.57
CA PRO A 678 -44.28 -1.16 -7.68
C PRO A 678 -42.77 -1.29 -7.85
N CYS A 679 -42.28 -2.52 -7.97
CA CYS A 679 -40.85 -2.82 -8.16
C CYS A 679 -40.68 -4.19 -8.81
N ASP A 680 -39.50 -4.44 -9.37
CA ASP A 680 -39.13 -5.73 -9.98
C ASP A 680 -37.82 -6.30 -9.40
N LEU A 681 -37.26 -5.64 -8.40
CA LEU A 681 -36.10 -6.07 -7.60
C LEU A 681 -36.25 -5.58 -6.17
N VAL A 682 -35.99 -6.44 -5.18
CA VAL A 682 -35.94 -6.05 -3.76
C VAL A 682 -34.59 -6.41 -3.17
N ILE A 683 -33.94 -5.45 -2.51
CA ILE A 683 -32.73 -5.68 -1.72
C ILE A 683 -33.07 -5.56 -0.24
N ILE A 684 -32.72 -6.59 0.55
CA ILE A 684 -32.92 -6.58 2.00
C ILE A 684 -31.60 -6.20 2.69
N SER A 685 -31.60 -5.06 3.39
CA SER A 685 -30.49 -4.56 4.21
C SER A 685 -30.99 -4.15 5.61
N ALA A 686 -31.69 -5.04 6.29
CA ALA A 686 -32.33 -4.79 7.60
C ALA A 686 -31.42 -5.09 8.82
N GLY A 687 -30.10 -5.13 8.63
CA GLY A 687 -29.11 -5.45 9.66
C GLY A 687 -28.60 -6.89 9.58
N ILE A 688 -27.80 -7.31 10.57
CA ILE A 688 -27.16 -8.63 10.59
C ILE A 688 -27.53 -9.45 11.84
N ARG A 689 -27.37 -10.77 11.74
CA ARG A 689 -27.47 -11.74 12.84
C ARG A 689 -26.22 -12.62 12.84
N SER A 690 -25.57 -12.72 13.99
CA SER A 690 -24.41 -13.58 14.19
C SER A 690 -24.74 -15.04 13.90
N ASN A 691 -23.81 -15.75 13.26
CA ASN A 691 -23.93 -17.18 13.01
C ASN A 691 -23.34 -17.94 14.20
N PHE A 692 -24.18 -18.38 15.14
CA PHE A 692 -23.77 -19.07 16.37
C PHE A 692 -24.31 -20.50 16.47
N GLU A 693 -25.07 -20.96 15.47
CA GLU A 693 -25.80 -22.23 15.49
C GLU A 693 -24.86 -23.44 15.61
N LEU A 694 -23.71 -23.40 14.92
CA LEU A 694 -22.67 -24.44 15.05
C LEU A 694 -22.15 -24.55 16.49
N ALA A 695 -21.85 -23.40 17.12
CA ALA A 695 -21.37 -23.35 18.50
C ALA A 695 -22.44 -23.81 19.49
N LYS A 696 -23.69 -23.37 19.30
CA LYS A 696 -24.84 -23.76 20.12
C LYS A 696 -25.06 -25.27 20.09
N ASN A 697 -25.07 -25.85 18.89
CA ASN A 697 -25.26 -27.29 18.71
C ASN A 697 -24.09 -28.11 19.27
N ALA A 698 -22.90 -27.51 19.34
CA ALA A 698 -21.72 -28.08 19.99
C ALA A 698 -21.73 -27.97 21.53
N GLY A 699 -22.78 -27.38 22.12
CA GLY A 699 -22.91 -27.20 23.57
C GLY A 699 -22.12 -26.04 24.15
N LEU A 700 -21.68 -25.08 23.32
CA LEU A 700 -20.98 -23.88 23.79
C LEU A 700 -21.97 -22.80 24.27
N ASP A 701 -21.56 -22.04 25.28
CA ASP A 701 -22.25 -20.85 25.75
C ASP A 701 -22.49 -19.83 24.61
N VAL A 702 -23.77 -19.56 24.37
CA VAL A 702 -24.25 -18.61 23.37
C VAL A 702 -25.38 -17.76 23.97
N ASP A 703 -25.43 -16.49 23.59
CA ASP A 703 -26.62 -15.63 23.74
C ASP A 703 -27.09 -15.21 22.33
N ARG A 704 -26.78 -13.97 21.91
CA ARG A 704 -27.00 -13.50 20.53
C ARG A 704 -25.83 -13.83 19.59
N ALA A 705 -24.73 -14.31 20.14
CA ALA A 705 -23.48 -14.68 19.50
C ALA A 705 -22.71 -15.62 20.45
N VAL A 706 -21.60 -16.21 19.99
CA VAL A 706 -20.75 -17.08 20.80
C VAL A 706 -20.06 -16.28 21.89
N THR A 707 -20.29 -16.61 23.15
CA THR A 707 -19.69 -15.87 24.27
C THR A 707 -18.21 -16.20 24.40
N VAL A 708 -17.36 -15.17 24.45
CA VAL A 708 -15.91 -15.32 24.61
C VAL A 708 -15.34 -14.42 25.71
N ASN A 709 -14.24 -14.86 26.31
CA ASN A 709 -13.44 -14.06 27.24
C ASN A 709 -12.43 -13.16 26.51
N GLU A 710 -11.58 -12.45 27.24
CA GLU A 710 -10.56 -11.53 26.70
C GLU A 710 -9.51 -12.23 25.83
N LYS A 711 -9.37 -13.55 25.93
CA LYS A 711 -8.48 -14.35 25.09
C LYS A 711 -9.15 -14.86 23.83
N MET A 712 -10.40 -14.45 23.58
CA MET A 712 -11.28 -14.98 22.53
C MET A 712 -11.63 -16.46 22.71
N LEU A 713 -11.45 -16.99 23.93
CA LEU A 713 -11.74 -18.38 24.29
C LEU A 713 -13.22 -18.52 24.64
N THR A 714 -13.84 -19.60 24.16
CA THR A 714 -15.24 -19.95 24.48
C THR A 714 -15.32 -20.68 25.82
N SER A 715 -16.50 -21.23 26.16
CA SER A 715 -16.68 -22.13 27.31
C SER A 715 -15.89 -23.43 27.23
N HIS A 716 -15.36 -23.80 26.05
CA HIS A 716 -14.49 -24.96 25.87
C HIS A 716 -13.00 -24.53 25.78
N PRO A 717 -12.07 -25.19 26.50
CA PRO A 717 -10.67 -24.76 26.65
C PRO A 717 -9.83 -24.82 25.36
N ASP A 718 -10.33 -25.50 24.33
CA ASP A 718 -9.66 -25.65 23.03
C ASP A 718 -10.44 -25.05 21.85
N ILE A 719 -11.57 -24.38 22.13
CA ILE A 719 -12.39 -23.74 21.09
C ILE A 719 -12.45 -22.23 21.33
N TYR A 720 -12.18 -21.48 20.27
CA TYR A 720 -12.16 -20.02 20.24
C TYR A 720 -13.24 -19.53 19.29
N ALA A 721 -13.67 -18.27 19.44
CA ALA A 721 -14.52 -17.61 18.46
C ALA A 721 -14.10 -16.15 18.25
N ALA A 722 -14.20 -15.66 17.02
CA ALA A 722 -13.80 -14.30 16.67
C ALA A 722 -14.63 -13.72 15.50
N GLY A 723 -14.66 -12.39 15.41
CA GLY A 723 -15.42 -11.65 14.41
C GLY A 723 -16.91 -11.59 14.73
N ASP A 724 -17.74 -11.33 13.71
CA ASP A 724 -19.18 -11.06 13.90
C ASP A 724 -19.96 -12.21 14.56
N CYS A 725 -19.40 -13.42 14.63
CA CYS A 725 -20.02 -14.56 15.30
C CYS A 725 -19.79 -14.59 16.82
N ALA A 726 -18.86 -13.79 17.34
CA ALA A 726 -18.47 -13.78 18.74
C ALA A 726 -18.99 -12.55 19.47
N SER A 727 -19.23 -12.68 20.77
CA SER A 727 -19.53 -11.58 21.67
C SER A 727 -18.55 -11.55 22.85
N PHE A 728 -17.92 -10.40 23.03
CA PHE A 728 -17.05 -10.09 24.16
C PHE A 728 -17.71 -9.01 25.02
N ASN A 729 -17.86 -9.26 26.32
CA ASN A 729 -18.58 -8.37 27.25
C ASN A 729 -19.99 -7.96 26.75
N SER A 730 -20.73 -8.92 26.18
CA SER A 730 -22.08 -8.73 25.63
C SER A 730 -22.18 -7.71 24.49
N ARG A 731 -21.05 -7.38 23.84
CA ARG A 731 -21.01 -6.52 22.65
C ARG A 731 -20.75 -7.34 21.40
N ILE A 732 -21.35 -6.91 20.29
CA ILE A 732 -21.15 -7.43 18.93
C ILE A 732 -20.97 -6.19 18.05
N ASP A 733 -19.75 -5.94 17.59
CA ASP A 733 -19.43 -4.69 16.93
C ASP A 733 -19.88 -4.69 15.45
N GLY A 734 -19.72 -5.81 14.73
CA GLY A 734 -20.07 -5.89 13.31
C GLY A 734 -19.16 -5.04 12.42
N VAL A 735 -17.89 -4.90 12.82
CA VAL A 735 -16.89 -4.02 12.22
C VAL A 735 -15.69 -4.84 11.78
N TRP A 736 -15.21 -4.61 10.56
CA TRP A 736 -14.15 -5.38 9.92
C TRP A 736 -12.85 -5.39 10.74
N GLU A 737 -12.45 -4.22 11.23
CA GLU A 737 -11.23 -4.01 12.02
C GLU A 737 -11.31 -4.74 13.37
N THR A 738 -12.49 -4.78 13.97
CA THR A 738 -12.73 -5.56 15.20
C THR A 738 -12.52 -7.05 14.94
N ALA A 739 -13.05 -7.57 13.82
CA ALA A 739 -12.87 -8.96 13.45
C ALA A 739 -11.39 -9.32 13.24
N ILE A 740 -10.60 -8.43 12.62
CA ILE A 740 -9.15 -8.59 12.49
C ILE A 740 -8.47 -8.69 13.86
N GLU A 741 -8.75 -7.75 14.77
CA GLU A 741 -8.09 -7.71 16.07
C GLU A 741 -8.47 -8.91 16.95
N GLN A 742 -9.75 -9.30 16.95
CA GLN A 742 -10.19 -10.52 17.61
C GLN A 742 -9.52 -11.76 17.01
N GLY A 743 -9.43 -11.86 15.68
CA GLY A 743 -8.73 -12.95 14.99
C GLY A 743 -7.25 -13.05 15.40
N LYS A 744 -6.53 -11.92 15.44
CA LYS A 744 -5.13 -11.87 15.91
C LYS A 744 -4.98 -12.40 17.33
N VAL A 745 -5.87 -11.99 18.24
CA VAL A 745 -5.84 -12.43 19.64
C VAL A 745 -6.16 -13.92 19.75
N ALA A 746 -7.21 -14.39 19.08
CA ALA A 746 -7.59 -15.80 19.08
C ALA A 746 -6.45 -16.69 18.55
N GLY A 747 -5.90 -16.35 17.37
CA GLY A 747 -4.81 -17.10 16.77
C GLY A 747 -3.53 -17.11 17.63
N ALA A 748 -3.25 -16.01 18.34
CA ALA A 748 -2.15 -15.98 19.30
C ALA A 748 -2.34 -16.99 20.44
N ASN A 749 -3.50 -16.94 21.09
CA ASN A 749 -3.81 -17.77 22.25
C ASN A 749 -4.00 -19.26 21.88
N MET A 750 -4.43 -19.58 20.66
CA MET A 750 -4.47 -20.95 20.16
C MET A 750 -3.07 -21.61 20.17
N THR A 751 -2.02 -20.83 19.95
CA THR A 751 -0.63 -21.33 20.00
C THR A 751 -0.02 -21.39 21.40
N GLY A 752 -0.76 -20.94 22.43
CA GLY A 752 -0.29 -20.88 23.82
C GLY A 752 0.36 -19.55 24.22
N ASP A 753 0.26 -18.50 23.40
CA ASP A 753 0.60 -17.13 23.82
C ASP A 753 -0.41 -16.61 24.87
N ASP A 754 -0.10 -15.49 25.50
CA ASP A 754 -0.94 -14.85 26.51
C ASP A 754 -1.29 -13.41 26.10
N VAL A 755 -2.26 -13.27 25.19
CA VAL A 755 -2.69 -11.99 24.63
C VAL A 755 -4.14 -11.71 25.01
N SER A 756 -4.40 -10.54 25.58
CA SER A 756 -5.76 -10.08 25.89
C SER A 756 -6.26 -9.06 24.87
N TYR A 757 -7.47 -9.29 24.36
CA TYR A 757 -8.23 -8.35 23.56
C TYR A 757 -8.76 -7.21 24.44
N LYS A 758 -8.74 -6.00 23.90
CA LYS A 758 -9.36 -4.82 24.48
C LYS A 758 -10.29 -4.22 23.43
N ASN A 759 -11.48 -3.81 23.86
CA ASN A 759 -12.41 -3.10 22.99
C ASN A 759 -11.72 -1.86 22.43
N LYS A 760 -11.66 -1.78 21.11
CA LYS A 760 -11.17 -0.63 20.36
C LYS A 760 -12.36 0.07 19.73
N ILE A 761 -12.29 1.39 19.64
CA ILE A 761 -13.29 2.21 18.95
C ILE A 761 -12.80 2.40 17.52
N PHE A 762 -13.58 1.95 16.57
CA PHE A 762 -13.34 2.16 15.14
C PHE A 762 -14.41 3.10 14.58
N GLY A 763 -14.02 3.94 13.62
CA GLY A 763 -14.95 4.80 12.92
C GLY A 763 -15.63 4.06 11.76
N ALA A 764 -16.82 4.53 11.39
CA ALA A 764 -17.51 4.12 10.18
C ALA A 764 -17.35 5.21 9.11
N THR A 765 -17.04 4.79 7.89
CA THR A 765 -16.96 5.66 6.72
C THR A 765 -18.09 5.37 5.76
N PHE A 766 -18.55 6.40 5.05
CA PHE A 766 -19.49 6.27 3.93
C PHE A 766 -19.12 7.30 2.86
N ASN A 767 -19.16 6.89 1.59
CA ASN A 767 -18.88 7.78 0.46
C ASN A 767 -19.81 7.42 -0.69
N ALA A 768 -20.82 8.24 -0.91
CA ALA A 768 -21.82 8.08 -1.95
C ALA A 768 -22.64 9.37 -2.07
N PHE A 769 -23.40 9.50 -3.17
CA PHE A 769 -24.26 10.67 -3.42
C PHE A 769 -23.51 12.02 -3.37
N GLY A 770 -22.24 12.02 -3.80
CA GLY A 770 -21.40 13.22 -3.85
C GLY A 770 -20.96 13.75 -2.48
N THR A 771 -21.11 12.98 -1.41
CA THR A 771 -20.70 13.37 -0.06
C THR A 771 -19.96 12.25 0.66
N GLY A 772 -19.05 12.66 1.55
CA GLY A 772 -18.32 11.75 2.44
C GLY A 772 -18.80 11.91 3.89
N LEU A 773 -18.85 10.80 4.62
CA LEU A 773 -19.19 10.74 6.03
C LEU A 773 -18.12 9.94 6.79
N PHE A 774 -17.70 10.46 7.93
CA PHE A 774 -16.96 9.73 8.96
C PHE A 774 -17.66 9.89 10.31
N SER A 775 -17.92 8.80 11.00
CA SER A 775 -18.60 8.80 12.30
C SER A 775 -17.90 7.84 13.26
N ILE A 776 -17.68 8.25 14.50
CA ILE A 776 -16.95 7.45 15.48
C ILE A 776 -17.48 7.67 16.90
N GLY A 777 -17.40 6.63 17.73
CA GLY A 777 -17.64 6.72 19.17
C GLY A 777 -19.12 6.85 19.55
N GLU A 778 -19.37 7.48 20.69
CA GLU A 778 -20.71 7.67 21.24
C GLU A 778 -21.33 8.99 20.73
N LEU A 779 -22.49 8.87 20.07
CA LEU A 779 -23.18 9.99 19.41
C LEU A 779 -24.31 10.59 20.29
N GLY A 780 -24.10 10.64 21.60
CA GLY A 780 -25.04 11.26 22.54
C GLY A 780 -26.39 10.54 22.67
N THR A 781 -26.45 9.23 22.44
CA THR A 781 -27.69 8.43 22.48
C THR A 781 -28.05 7.90 23.86
N ASP A 782 -27.14 8.00 24.84
CA ASP A 782 -27.39 7.62 26.24
C ASP A 782 -28.14 8.75 26.96
N GLU A 783 -29.46 8.64 27.05
CA GLU A 783 -30.35 9.62 27.70
C GLU A 783 -30.02 9.87 29.18
N LYS A 784 -29.22 9.00 29.83
CA LYS A 784 -28.83 9.13 31.24
C LYS A 784 -27.51 9.87 31.43
N ALA A 785 -26.81 10.20 30.35
CA ALA A 785 -25.52 10.88 30.39
C ALA A 785 -25.64 12.34 29.94
N GLU A 786 -24.90 13.22 30.62
CA GLU A 786 -24.74 14.61 30.21
C GLU A 786 -23.64 14.74 29.16
N TYR A 787 -23.99 15.38 28.04
CA TYR A 787 -23.07 15.67 26.94
C TYR A 787 -22.92 17.17 26.73
N LEU A 788 -21.69 17.61 26.55
CA LEU A 788 -21.40 18.87 25.90
C LEU A 788 -21.23 18.60 24.40
N ASN A 789 -22.03 19.28 23.58
CA ASN A 789 -22.02 19.11 22.13
C ASN A 789 -21.49 20.37 21.46
N VAL A 790 -20.50 20.21 20.57
CA VAL A 790 -20.00 21.29 19.71
C VAL A 790 -20.35 20.94 18.27
N SER A 791 -21.10 21.78 17.57
CA SER A 791 -21.53 21.51 16.20
C SER A 791 -21.32 22.70 15.28
N PHE A 792 -20.89 22.40 14.06
CA PHE A 792 -20.78 23.34 12.96
C PHE A 792 -21.63 22.82 11.79
N LYS A 793 -22.47 23.69 11.23
CA LYS A 793 -23.35 23.38 10.10
C LYS A 793 -23.25 24.47 9.04
N ASN A 794 -23.03 24.06 7.80
CA ASN A 794 -23.04 24.95 6.63
C ASN A 794 -23.88 24.29 5.53
N ASP A 795 -25.14 24.72 5.41
CA ASP A 795 -26.09 24.17 4.45
C ASP A 795 -25.68 24.39 3.00
N LEU A 796 -25.13 25.58 2.67
CA LEU A 796 -24.69 25.91 1.31
C LEU A 796 -23.57 25.00 0.81
N LYS A 797 -22.65 24.62 1.70
CA LYS A 797 -21.55 23.71 1.39
C LYS A 797 -21.87 22.25 1.72
N LYS A 798 -23.05 21.97 2.28
CA LYS A 798 -23.44 20.66 2.83
C LYS A 798 -22.42 20.06 3.79
N ILE A 799 -21.80 20.92 4.61
CA ILE A 799 -20.81 20.50 5.61
C ILE A 799 -21.49 20.43 6.97
N TYR A 800 -21.28 19.32 7.67
CA TYR A 800 -21.71 19.16 9.05
C TYR A 800 -20.64 18.50 9.88
N ARG A 801 -20.37 19.06 11.05
CA ARG A 801 -19.47 18.50 12.04
C ARG A 801 -20.13 18.57 13.39
N LYS A 802 -20.08 17.49 14.16
CA LYS A 802 -20.54 17.49 15.54
C LYS A 802 -19.65 16.62 16.40
N PHE A 803 -19.29 17.13 17.56
CA PHE A 803 -18.42 16.50 18.52
C PHE A 803 -19.18 16.35 19.84
N PHE A 804 -19.08 15.17 20.44
CA PHE A 804 -19.79 14.79 21.66
C PHE A 804 -18.76 14.61 22.78
N PHE A 805 -18.90 15.37 23.86
CA PHE A 805 -18.03 15.28 25.03
C PHE A 805 -18.81 14.74 26.24
N LYS A 806 -18.49 13.52 26.68
CA LYS A 806 -19.05 12.90 27.88
C LYS A 806 -18.09 13.12 29.05
N LYS A 807 -18.55 13.74 30.14
CA LYS A 807 -17.69 14.12 31.28
C LYS A 807 -16.49 14.98 30.85
N ARG A 808 -16.71 15.92 29.92
CA ARG A 808 -15.69 16.78 29.29
C ARG A 808 -14.63 16.07 28.45
N ILE A 809 -14.78 14.77 28.18
CA ILE A 809 -13.88 13.99 27.32
C ILE A 809 -14.60 13.67 26.02
N LEU A 810 -13.92 13.89 24.89
CA LEU A 810 -14.40 13.60 23.55
C LEU A 810 -14.72 12.10 23.42
N SER A 811 -16.01 11.79 23.36
CA SER A 811 -16.53 10.42 23.32
C SER A 811 -16.94 9.98 21.92
N GLY A 812 -17.18 10.92 21.00
CA GLY A 812 -17.54 10.62 19.62
C GLY A 812 -17.66 11.86 18.74
N GLY A 813 -17.87 11.65 17.45
CA GLY A 813 -18.10 12.73 16.50
C GLY A 813 -18.58 12.27 15.13
N ILE A 814 -19.14 13.23 14.40
CA ILE A 814 -19.70 13.09 13.06
C ILE A 814 -19.03 14.15 12.18
N LEU A 815 -18.51 13.75 11.03
CA LEU A 815 -18.02 14.62 9.96
C LEU A 815 -18.75 14.26 8.68
N LEU A 816 -19.40 15.22 8.03
CA LEU A 816 -20.14 15.07 6.78
C LEU A 816 -19.72 16.17 5.81
N GLY A 817 -19.48 15.80 4.55
CA GLY A 817 -18.99 16.67 3.48
C GLY A 817 -17.48 16.92 3.58
N ASP A 818 -17.02 17.58 4.65
CA ASP A 818 -15.60 17.87 4.88
C ASP A 818 -15.00 16.91 5.92
N LEU A 819 -14.12 16.03 5.43
CA LEU A 819 -13.47 14.98 6.21
C LEU A 819 -12.03 15.33 6.63
N SER A 820 -11.58 16.58 6.43
CA SER A 820 -10.19 17.02 6.70
C SER A 820 -9.71 16.79 8.14
N THR A 821 -10.63 16.75 9.12
CA THR A 821 -10.31 16.55 10.54
C THR A 821 -10.49 15.11 11.02
N THR A 822 -10.68 14.14 10.12
CA THR A 822 -10.91 12.72 10.46
C THR A 822 -9.82 12.15 11.36
N ALA A 823 -8.54 12.38 11.02
CA ALA A 823 -7.41 11.89 11.80
C ALA A 823 -7.38 12.51 13.21
N SER A 824 -7.61 13.82 13.32
CA SER A 824 -7.68 14.52 14.61
C SER A 824 -8.85 14.05 15.46
N LEU A 825 -10.02 13.81 14.86
CA LEU A 825 -11.19 13.30 15.56
C LEU A 825 -10.93 11.90 16.12
N LEU A 826 -10.43 10.98 15.28
CA LEU A 826 -10.10 9.63 15.68
C LEU A 826 -9.06 9.62 16.81
N HIS A 827 -7.98 10.37 16.64
CA HIS A 827 -6.94 10.51 17.66
C HIS A 827 -7.52 11.09 18.96
N GLY A 828 -8.39 12.09 18.86
CA GLY A 828 -9.03 12.72 20.01
C GLY A 828 -9.94 11.77 20.78
N VAL A 829 -10.76 10.97 20.10
CA VAL A 829 -11.65 9.97 20.73
C VAL A 829 -10.84 8.85 21.36
N VAL A 830 -9.82 8.33 20.67
CA VAL A 830 -8.98 7.22 21.18
C VAL A 830 -8.16 7.63 22.41
N ASN A 831 -7.66 8.87 22.45
CA ASN A 831 -6.83 9.37 23.55
C ASN A 831 -7.62 10.17 24.61
N GLY A 832 -8.93 10.34 24.42
CA GLY A 832 -9.79 11.08 25.34
C GLY A 832 -9.42 12.55 25.49
N PHE A 833 -9.48 13.32 24.41
CA PHE A 833 -9.24 14.77 24.45
C PHE A 833 -10.32 15.49 25.27
N ASP A 834 -9.93 16.49 26.05
CA ASP A 834 -10.87 17.47 26.55
C ASP A 834 -11.14 18.57 25.52
N VAL A 835 -12.02 19.50 25.86
CA VAL A 835 -12.44 20.60 24.97
C VAL A 835 -11.25 21.48 24.58
N GLU A 836 -10.42 21.89 25.55
CA GLU A 836 -9.28 22.78 25.33
C GLU A 836 -8.25 22.12 24.40
N LYS A 837 -7.93 20.84 24.64
CA LYS A 837 -7.02 20.08 23.79
C LYS A 837 -7.58 19.87 22.38
N ALA A 838 -8.90 19.73 22.24
CA ALA A 838 -9.55 19.65 20.94
C ALA A 838 -9.44 20.97 20.17
N GLU A 839 -9.54 22.12 20.82
CA GLU A 839 -9.29 23.45 20.22
C GLU A 839 -7.82 23.60 19.80
N ASP A 840 -6.87 23.26 20.68
CA ASP A 840 -5.42 23.33 20.41
C ASP A 840 -5.03 22.48 19.19
N CYS A 841 -5.68 21.33 19.02
CA CYS A 841 -5.45 20.43 17.90
C CYS A 841 -6.25 20.82 16.63
N LYS A 842 -6.91 21.98 16.63
CA LYS A 842 -7.75 22.50 15.54
C LYS A 842 -8.84 21.51 15.10
N LEU A 843 -9.38 20.76 16.06
CA LEU A 843 -10.48 19.85 15.82
C LEU A 843 -11.82 20.59 15.77
N LEU A 844 -12.01 21.56 16.68
CA LEU A 844 -13.22 22.38 16.83
C LEU A 844 -13.22 23.61 15.92
#